data_AF-A0A286GNV8-F1
#
_entry.id   AF-A0A286GNV8-F1
#
_cell.length_a   1.000
_cell.length_b   1.000
_cell.length_c   1.000
_cell.angle_alpha   90.00
_cell.angle_beta   90.00
_cell.angle_gamma   90.00
#
_symmetry.space_group_name_H-M   'P 1'
#
loop_
_entity.id
_entity.type
_entity.pdbx_description
1 polymer ?
#
loop_
_entity_poly.entity_id
_entity_poly.type
_entity_poly.pdbx_seq_one_letter_code
_entity_poly.pdbx_strand_id
1 'polypeptide(L)'
;MRPAGRAAVLLAVLLALLLGAAGPLAAAEEGAGDPSADSVLVVGVPGLTWRDVDPEGTPELWALAGESAIGAVSVRAARGTTCVLDGWATLGAGNRARVPGPDEGLPPVPLPTVPLPDEEAPPATQPPGQDGAPAPEPQLDTSLSYCGLQERAASVALVDPEATAARTAEDEGTRRFGAEPGALASAVGCATVSGRAATLAAAVPDVALTRVDDLPSDPVELAEVLAACRLSLVTLNQLTDAGQPGAEKTDDGTDPAPRAAALLRIDRAVGELRAAVDALPGETLLLLAGISEVNDGRPQLHVGMAAGPGFGDDAWLSSASTGRAPYVQLIDLAPTALRALGLDRPSSMNGQPMRSDGERPELSAAVQELRDLNTAATVHHRNVGAFFWVLVAVSAVVVAAGVVVLGGWQRRPVGAAPGTRTRALLRTLALAAAALPVATYLGGLVPWERTGAPGATLVTAVVVAALAVVALALAGPWRRHPVGPPLVVLAVTLATLLLDVLTGSTLEINGFLGYDAVVAGRFTGYGNLSFGLLSVSALLVTAAVATAVGRRAAPARTRLVTGATVVGIGLLTVAVIGAPALGRDFGGVLSAMPGFLLLAMLLARVRVTVLRFAAILALAVLAVGTVAVLDWSGPADDRSHLGRFVEQVLTGEAWTVVSRKAQANVDILLGSPLAWMLPVALVAGVWLLRPGGLLRGRAGLPPADVAVLRAGLLAGALSLALGAAVNDSGVALPAAAAALLVPLLVWLAAGAGPSGTGSGETAGGAPHSGPVEGAERVTVVSRGSTVGNA
;
A
#
# COMPACT_ATOMS: atom_id res chain seq x y z
N MET A 1 -37.42 16.36 20.07
CA MET A 1 -37.31 15.00 19.50
C MET A 1 -36.79 14.05 20.55
N ARG A 2 -37.50 12.94 20.79
CA ARG A 2 -37.07 11.86 21.70
C ARG A 2 -35.71 11.28 21.23
N PRO A 3 -34.85 10.77 22.13
CA PRO A 3 -33.54 10.23 21.77
C PRO A 3 -33.59 9.14 20.68
N ALA A 4 -34.66 8.34 20.65
CA ALA A 4 -34.90 7.35 19.59
C ALA A 4 -35.05 7.97 18.18
N GLY A 5 -35.71 9.13 18.06
CA GLY A 5 -35.90 9.80 16.77
C GLY A 5 -34.61 10.43 16.21
N ARG A 6 -33.65 10.77 17.08
CA ARG A 6 -32.33 11.26 16.64
C ARG A 6 -31.44 10.12 16.15
N ALA A 7 -31.50 8.96 16.79
CA ALA A 7 -30.79 7.76 16.35
C ALA A 7 -31.32 7.25 15.00
N ALA A 8 -32.64 7.28 14.80
CA ALA A 8 -33.27 6.89 13.52
C ALA A 8 -32.88 7.81 12.36
N VAL A 9 -32.81 9.13 12.58
CA VAL A 9 -32.36 10.08 11.55
C VAL A 9 -30.87 9.89 11.24
N LEU A 10 -30.04 9.66 12.26
CA LEU A 10 -28.61 9.42 12.07
C LEU A 10 -28.38 8.10 11.32
N LEU A 11 -29.13 7.05 11.66
CA LEU A 11 -29.15 5.78 10.94
C LEU A 11 -29.61 5.96 9.49
N ALA A 12 -30.68 6.71 9.24
CA ALA A 12 -31.19 6.95 7.90
C ALA A 12 -30.18 7.72 7.02
N VAL A 13 -29.47 8.70 7.58
CA VAL A 13 -28.38 9.40 6.88
C VAL A 13 -27.19 8.46 6.63
N LEU A 14 -26.85 7.60 7.60
CA LEU A 14 -25.82 6.57 7.46
C LEU A 14 -26.17 5.56 6.37
N LEU A 15 -27.41 5.07 6.38
CA LEU A 15 -27.94 4.16 5.37
C LEU A 15 -27.96 4.86 4.01
N ALA A 16 -28.36 6.14 3.93
CA ALA A 16 -28.37 6.88 2.67
C ALA A 16 -26.96 7.14 2.12
N LEU A 17 -25.96 7.36 2.97
CA LEU A 17 -24.55 7.48 2.55
C LEU A 17 -23.97 6.13 2.11
N LEU A 18 -24.29 5.04 2.83
CA LEU A 18 -23.85 3.69 2.50
C LEU A 18 -24.56 3.11 1.27
N LEU A 19 -25.87 3.35 1.12
CA LEU A 19 -26.69 2.93 -0.02
C LEU A 19 -26.49 3.82 -1.24
N GLY A 20 -26.25 5.12 -1.04
CA GLY A 20 -25.83 6.03 -2.11
C GLY A 20 -24.43 5.72 -2.64
N ALA A 21 -23.58 5.07 -1.82
CA ALA A 21 -22.29 4.48 -2.22
C ALA A 21 -22.42 3.03 -2.73
N ALA A 22 -23.59 2.40 -2.60
CA ALA A 22 -23.92 1.07 -3.12
C ALA A 22 -24.89 1.14 -4.30
N GLY A 23 -24.92 2.27 -5.01
CA GLY A 23 -25.48 2.27 -6.36
C GLY A 23 -24.71 1.23 -7.17
N PRO A 24 -25.39 0.35 -7.92
CA PRO A 24 -24.68 -0.47 -8.88
C PRO A 24 -24.02 0.53 -9.82
N LEU A 25 -22.69 0.59 -9.81
CA LEU A 25 -21.96 0.90 -11.03
C LEU A 25 -22.24 -0.31 -11.94
N ALA A 26 -23.46 -0.34 -12.48
CA ALA A 26 -23.59 -0.67 -13.87
C ALA A 26 -22.70 0.38 -14.54
N ALA A 27 -21.46 0.00 -14.81
CA ALA A 27 -20.77 0.58 -15.93
C ALA A 27 -21.81 0.56 -17.05
N ALA A 28 -22.08 1.73 -17.63
CA ALA A 28 -22.84 1.76 -18.84
C ALA A 28 -22.05 0.91 -19.84
N GLU A 29 -22.44 -0.35 -20.00
CA GLU A 29 -22.22 -1.11 -21.22
C GLU A 29 -23.03 -0.38 -22.29
N GLU A 30 -22.51 0.76 -22.75
CA GLU A 30 -22.92 1.29 -24.03
C GLU A 30 -22.31 0.37 -25.10
N GLY A 31 -23.05 -0.70 -25.40
CA GLY A 31 -23.45 -1.04 -26.76
C GLY A 31 -22.38 -1.18 -27.84
N ALA A 32 -21.17 -1.61 -27.52
CA ALA A 32 -20.30 -2.30 -28.48
C ALA A 32 -20.36 -3.78 -28.13
N GLY A 33 -20.68 -4.67 -29.08
CA GLY A 33 -20.68 -6.11 -28.83
C GLY A 33 -19.36 -6.52 -28.19
N ASP A 34 -19.39 -7.41 -27.18
CA ASP A 34 -18.17 -7.84 -26.50
C ASP A 34 -17.21 -8.39 -27.56
N PRO A 35 -16.03 -7.76 -27.75
CA PRO A 35 -15.14 -8.11 -28.85
C PRO A 35 -14.67 -9.55 -28.67
N SER A 36 -15.15 -10.43 -29.56
CA SER A 36 -14.83 -11.85 -29.56
C SER A 36 -13.73 -12.15 -30.56
N ALA A 37 -12.70 -12.88 -30.13
CA ALA A 37 -11.64 -13.42 -30.97
C ALA A 37 -11.85 -14.92 -31.21
N ASP A 38 -11.41 -15.39 -32.38
CA ASP A 38 -11.39 -16.81 -32.72
C ASP A 38 -10.28 -17.54 -31.94
N SER A 39 -9.15 -16.88 -31.73
CA SER A 39 -8.03 -17.40 -30.94
C SER A 39 -7.33 -16.34 -30.11
N VAL A 40 -6.59 -16.77 -29.08
CA VAL A 40 -5.77 -15.92 -28.22
C VAL A 40 -4.35 -16.45 -28.17
N LEU A 41 -3.39 -15.58 -28.46
CA LEU A 41 -1.97 -15.83 -28.30
C LEU A 41 -1.43 -14.99 -27.12
N VAL A 42 -0.93 -15.66 -26.10
CA VAL A 42 -0.27 -15.04 -24.94
C VAL A 42 1.23 -15.25 -25.02
N VAL A 43 1.99 -14.18 -25.17
CA VAL A 43 3.45 -14.17 -25.22
C VAL A 43 4.00 -13.63 -23.90
N GLY A 44 4.55 -14.53 -23.09
CA GLY A 44 5.22 -14.19 -21.84
C GLY A 44 6.72 -14.00 -22.04
N VAL A 45 7.26 -12.84 -21.65
CA VAL A 45 8.69 -12.52 -21.78
C VAL A 45 9.28 -12.19 -20.40
N PRO A 46 9.85 -13.16 -19.68
CA PRO A 46 10.51 -12.90 -18.41
C PRO A 46 11.56 -11.77 -18.49
N GLY A 47 11.52 -10.83 -17.55
CA GLY A 47 12.49 -9.74 -17.45
C GLY A 47 12.31 -8.59 -18.45
N LEU A 48 11.27 -8.62 -19.28
CA LEU A 48 11.00 -7.55 -20.26
C LEU A 48 10.39 -6.31 -19.60
N THR A 49 11.00 -5.15 -19.82
CA THR A 49 10.58 -3.85 -19.29
C THR A 49 10.45 -2.82 -20.40
N TRP A 50 9.77 -1.71 -20.13
CA TRP A 50 9.63 -0.62 -21.11
C TRP A 50 10.96 0.07 -21.49
N ARG A 51 12.06 -0.18 -20.75
CA ARG A 51 13.40 0.26 -21.15
C ARG A 51 13.96 -0.54 -22.32
N ASP A 52 13.44 -1.75 -22.55
CA ASP A 52 13.90 -2.66 -23.59
C ASP A 52 13.16 -2.47 -24.93
N VAL A 53 12.09 -1.67 -24.96
CA VAL A 53 11.29 -1.35 -26.15
C VAL A 53 11.79 -0.04 -26.75
N ASP A 54 12.42 -0.11 -27.92
CA ASP A 54 13.15 0.98 -28.57
C ASP A 54 13.13 0.85 -30.10
N PRO A 55 12.92 1.94 -30.86
CA PRO A 55 12.78 1.86 -32.33
C PRO A 55 14.05 1.41 -33.06
N GLU A 56 15.24 1.56 -32.47
CA GLU A 56 16.50 1.16 -33.09
C GLU A 56 16.93 -0.23 -32.63
N GLY A 57 16.82 -0.51 -31.34
CA GLY A 57 17.28 -1.78 -30.74
C GLY A 57 16.29 -2.94 -30.84
N THR A 58 14.99 -2.66 -30.82
CA THR A 58 13.90 -3.64 -30.82
C THR A 58 12.72 -3.16 -31.68
N PRO A 59 12.93 -3.04 -33.01
CA PRO A 59 11.94 -2.48 -33.93
C PRO A 59 10.63 -3.26 -34.01
N GLU A 60 10.63 -4.59 -33.85
CA GLU A 60 9.41 -5.39 -33.88
C GLU A 60 8.56 -5.20 -32.61
N LEU A 61 9.20 -5.15 -31.43
CA LEU A 61 8.54 -4.77 -30.19
C LEU A 61 8.00 -3.33 -30.24
N TRP A 62 8.75 -2.42 -30.85
CA TRP A 62 8.33 -1.03 -31.05
C TRP A 62 7.10 -0.94 -31.96
N ALA A 63 7.12 -1.64 -33.09
CA ALA A 63 6.00 -1.67 -34.03
C ALA A 63 4.75 -2.30 -33.39
N LEU A 64 4.90 -3.41 -32.66
CA LEU A 64 3.80 -4.01 -31.89
C LEU A 64 3.21 -3.01 -30.89
N ALA A 65 4.07 -2.26 -30.17
CA ALA A 65 3.61 -1.24 -29.22
C ALA A 65 2.81 -0.12 -29.91
N GLY A 66 3.09 0.17 -31.19
CA GLY A 66 2.35 1.13 -32.01
C GLY A 66 0.95 0.65 -32.41
N GLU A 67 0.77 -0.67 -32.48
CA GLU A 67 -0.45 -1.38 -32.91
C GLU A 67 -1.19 -2.02 -31.73
N SER A 68 -0.90 -1.57 -30.51
CA SER A 68 -1.43 -2.16 -29.28
C SER A 68 -1.98 -1.10 -28.33
N ALA A 69 -2.98 -1.49 -27.56
CA ALA A 69 -3.18 -0.86 -26.26
C ALA A 69 -2.02 -1.25 -25.34
N ILE A 70 -1.40 -0.27 -24.66
CA ILE A 70 -0.18 -0.50 -23.86
C ILE A 70 -0.34 -0.10 -22.40
N GLY A 71 0.42 -0.74 -21.51
CA GLY A 71 0.40 -0.41 -20.08
C GLY A 71 1.58 -0.96 -19.29
N ALA A 72 1.62 -0.58 -18.01
CA ALA A 72 2.57 -1.08 -17.03
C ALA A 72 1.96 -2.26 -16.26
N VAL A 73 2.58 -3.43 -16.39
CA VAL A 73 2.14 -4.66 -15.74
C VAL A 73 2.82 -4.81 -14.39
N SER A 74 2.02 -4.93 -13.32
CA SER A 74 2.52 -5.45 -12.05
C SER A 74 2.50 -6.98 -12.08
N VAL A 75 3.68 -7.61 -11.98
CA VAL A 75 3.83 -9.06 -12.05
C VAL A 75 3.60 -9.78 -10.73
N ARG A 76 3.05 -9.09 -9.72
CA ARG A 76 2.95 -9.59 -8.35
C ARG A 76 2.28 -10.96 -8.27
N ALA A 77 3.07 -11.97 -7.92
CA ALA A 77 2.63 -13.32 -7.60
C ALA A 77 2.36 -13.47 -6.10
N ALA A 78 2.21 -14.71 -5.61
CA ALA A 78 2.05 -14.94 -4.19
C ALA A 78 3.32 -14.56 -3.38
N ARG A 79 4.52 -14.58 -3.99
CA ARG A 79 5.78 -14.17 -3.36
C ARG A 79 6.13 -12.69 -3.56
N GLY A 80 7.09 -12.24 -2.73
CA GLY A 80 7.73 -10.92 -2.76
C GLY A 80 8.18 -10.50 -4.16
N THR A 81 9.03 -11.36 -4.72
CA THR A 81 9.58 -11.29 -6.07
C THR A 81 8.97 -12.40 -6.90
N THR A 82 8.46 -12.06 -8.08
CA THR A 82 7.91 -13.03 -9.01
C THR A 82 9.01 -13.55 -9.92
N CYS A 83 9.34 -14.83 -9.83
CA CYS A 83 10.21 -15.50 -10.79
C CYS A 83 9.38 -16.22 -11.86
N VAL A 84 10.04 -16.72 -12.91
CA VAL A 84 9.41 -17.27 -14.12
C VAL A 84 8.27 -18.24 -13.83
N LEU A 85 8.48 -19.22 -12.95
CA LEU A 85 7.44 -20.20 -12.63
C LEU A 85 6.28 -19.61 -11.86
N ASP A 86 6.54 -18.71 -10.91
CA ASP A 86 5.48 -18.03 -10.17
C ASP A 86 4.66 -17.15 -11.12
N GLY A 87 5.32 -16.55 -12.12
CA GLY A 87 4.69 -15.77 -13.19
C GLY A 87 3.73 -16.63 -14.01
N TRP A 88 4.21 -17.74 -14.58
CA TRP A 88 3.37 -18.65 -15.37
C TRP A 88 2.25 -19.31 -14.55
N ALA A 89 2.52 -19.73 -13.31
CA ALA A 89 1.49 -20.25 -12.42
C ALA A 89 0.40 -19.21 -12.10
N THR A 90 0.81 -17.95 -11.87
CA THR A 90 -0.10 -16.83 -11.59
C THR A 90 -0.94 -16.47 -12.81
N LEU A 91 -0.32 -16.46 -14.00
CA LEU A 91 -1.00 -16.24 -15.27
C LEU A 91 -2.04 -17.32 -15.52
N GLY A 92 -1.65 -18.61 -15.48
CA GLY A 92 -2.57 -19.72 -15.71
C GLY A 92 -3.71 -19.81 -14.70
N ALA A 93 -3.50 -19.32 -13.47
CA ALA A 93 -4.53 -19.28 -12.43
C ALA A 93 -5.47 -18.07 -12.51
N GLY A 94 -5.12 -16.99 -13.23
CA GLY A 94 -5.82 -15.70 -13.15
C GLY A 94 -5.89 -15.13 -11.72
N ASN A 95 -4.96 -15.55 -10.87
CA ASN A 95 -4.89 -15.23 -9.43
C ASN A 95 -3.48 -15.52 -8.90
N ARG A 96 -3.11 -14.93 -7.77
CA ARG A 96 -1.74 -15.02 -7.22
C ARG A 96 -1.41 -16.46 -6.81
N ALA A 97 -0.45 -17.07 -7.50
CA ALA A 97 0.07 -18.39 -7.20
C ALA A 97 1.59 -18.33 -6.94
N ARG A 98 2.14 -19.38 -6.33
CA ARG A 98 3.58 -19.63 -6.28
C ARG A 98 3.85 -21.12 -6.36
N VAL A 99 4.95 -21.47 -7.01
CA VAL A 99 5.46 -22.86 -6.97
C VAL A 99 6.02 -23.13 -5.56
N PRO A 100 5.94 -24.36 -5.04
CA PRO A 100 6.53 -24.70 -3.74
C PRO A 100 8.02 -24.36 -3.69
N GLY A 101 8.42 -23.69 -2.62
CA GLY A 101 9.78 -23.25 -2.41
C GLY A 101 9.89 -22.32 -1.20
N PRO A 102 11.11 -21.98 -0.76
CA PRO A 102 11.30 -21.07 0.35
C PRO A 102 10.74 -19.66 -0.01
N ASP A 103 10.12 -18.99 0.96
CA ASP A 103 9.54 -17.64 0.77
C ASP A 103 10.58 -16.60 0.36
N GLU A 104 11.75 -16.69 1.00
CA GLU A 104 12.97 -15.97 0.65
C GLU A 104 13.96 -16.96 0.06
N GLY A 105 14.48 -16.67 -1.13
CA GLY A 105 15.50 -17.45 -1.79
C GLY A 105 16.68 -17.57 -0.85
N LEU A 106 17.31 -18.72 -0.86
CA LEU A 106 18.48 -18.97 -0.02
C LEU A 106 19.46 -17.80 -0.24
N PRO A 107 20.01 -17.20 0.84
CA PRO A 107 21.02 -16.16 0.68
C PRO A 107 22.15 -16.72 -0.19
N PRO A 108 22.66 -15.94 -1.16
CA PRO A 108 23.77 -16.41 -2.00
C PRO A 108 24.90 -16.83 -1.07
N VAL A 109 25.44 -18.02 -1.27
CA VAL A 109 26.57 -18.47 -0.45
C VAL A 109 27.72 -17.51 -0.78
N PRO A 110 28.40 -16.94 0.23
CA PRO A 110 29.56 -16.10 -0.03
C PRO A 110 30.55 -16.85 -0.92
N LEU A 111 30.88 -16.29 -2.08
CA LEU A 111 31.97 -16.80 -2.89
C LEU A 111 33.25 -16.82 -2.03
N PRO A 112 34.05 -17.90 -2.05
CA PRO A 112 35.32 -17.92 -1.35
C PRO A 112 36.17 -16.72 -1.80
N THR A 113 36.57 -15.88 -0.84
CA THR A 113 37.29 -14.61 -1.06
C THR A 113 38.77 -14.79 -1.44
N VAL A 114 39.15 -15.98 -1.92
CA VAL A 114 40.53 -16.29 -2.29
C VAL A 114 40.53 -16.76 -3.74
N PRO A 115 41.32 -16.15 -4.65
CA PRO A 115 41.59 -16.75 -5.93
C PRO A 115 42.26 -18.10 -5.66
N LEU A 116 41.58 -19.20 -5.95
CA LEU A 116 42.27 -20.48 -6.07
C LEU A 116 43.24 -20.33 -7.25
N PRO A 117 44.52 -20.71 -7.08
CA PRO A 117 45.47 -20.68 -8.20
C PRO A 117 44.93 -21.57 -9.32
N ASP A 118 45.16 -21.14 -10.57
CA ASP A 118 44.72 -21.83 -11.78
C ASP A 118 45.07 -23.33 -11.74
N GLU A 119 44.14 -24.17 -11.31
CA GLU A 119 44.22 -25.60 -11.59
C GLU A 119 43.84 -25.75 -13.06
N GLU A 120 44.84 -26.05 -13.88
CA GLU A 120 44.69 -26.44 -15.27
C GLU A 120 43.52 -27.42 -15.41
N ALA A 121 42.46 -26.97 -16.08
CA ALA A 121 41.36 -27.83 -16.47
C ALA A 121 41.93 -29.06 -17.20
N PRO A 122 41.63 -30.30 -16.77
CA PRO A 122 42.08 -31.47 -17.50
C PRO A 122 41.47 -31.43 -18.92
N PRO A 123 42.20 -31.88 -19.94
CA PRO A 123 41.81 -31.69 -21.33
C PRO A 123 40.45 -32.34 -21.62
N ALA A 124 39.65 -31.61 -22.42
CA ALA A 124 38.35 -32.04 -22.91
C ALA A 124 38.41 -33.46 -23.48
N THR A 125 37.74 -34.40 -22.80
CA THR A 125 37.62 -35.79 -23.24
C THR A 125 36.26 -36.01 -23.90
N GLN A 126 36.34 -36.16 -25.23
CA GLN A 126 35.53 -36.97 -26.16
C GLN A 126 34.01 -36.70 -26.36
N PRO A 127 33.52 -36.80 -27.62
CA PRO A 127 32.10 -36.70 -27.96
C PRO A 127 31.32 -37.97 -27.53
N PRO A 128 29.98 -37.89 -27.43
CA PRO A 128 29.18 -38.88 -26.71
C PRO A 128 29.09 -40.19 -27.49
N GLY A 129 29.42 -41.30 -26.83
CA GLY A 129 29.18 -42.64 -27.33
C GLY A 129 29.20 -43.65 -26.20
N GLN A 130 28.07 -44.35 -26.06
CA GLN A 130 27.96 -45.72 -25.51
C GLN A 130 28.58 -45.94 -24.13
N ASP A 131 27.79 -45.73 -23.09
CA ASP A 131 27.63 -46.67 -21.96
C ASP A 131 26.65 -46.03 -20.97
N GLY A 132 25.61 -46.77 -20.57
CA GLY A 132 24.46 -46.30 -19.79
C GLY A 132 24.78 -45.91 -18.33
N ALA A 133 25.75 -45.02 -18.11
CA ALA A 133 26.00 -44.40 -16.82
C ALA A 133 24.98 -43.27 -16.58
N PRO A 134 24.39 -43.17 -15.37
CA PRO A 134 23.53 -42.05 -15.02
C PRO A 134 24.33 -40.75 -15.11
N ALA A 135 23.70 -39.70 -15.67
CA ALA A 135 24.29 -38.37 -15.72
C ALA A 135 24.73 -37.94 -14.30
N PRO A 136 25.90 -37.30 -14.15
CA PRO A 136 26.34 -36.83 -12.85
C PRO A 136 25.30 -35.87 -12.27
N GLU A 137 24.95 -36.05 -10.99
CA GLU A 137 24.08 -35.11 -10.29
C GLU A 137 24.69 -33.71 -10.37
N PRO A 138 23.93 -32.69 -10.84
CA PRO A 138 24.48 -31.36 -11.02
C PRO A 138 24.88 -30.79 -9.66
N GLN A 139 26.17 -30.47 -9.51
CA GLN A 139 26.66 -29.75 -8.33
C GLN A 139 25.91 -28.42 -8.19
N LEU A 140 25.45 -28.12 -6.97
CA LEU A 140 24.80 -26.87 -6.62
C LEU A 140 25.79 -25.72 -6.79
N ASP A 141 25.61 -24.94 -7.85
CA ASP A 141 26.32 -23.68 -8.03
C ASP A 141 25.72 -22.63 -7.10
N THR A 142 26.48 -22.25 -6.09
CA THR A 142 26.03 -21.39 -5.01
C THR A 142 26.16 -19.90 -5.33
N SER A 143 26.58 -19.56 -6.55
CA SER A 143 26.62 -18.20 -7.11
C SER A 143 25.26 -17.73 -7.65
N LEU A 144 24.26 -18.62 -7.75
CA LEU A 144 22.95 -18.30 -8.32
C LEU A 144 22.14 -17.32 -7.45
N SER A 145 21.52 -16.36 -8.14
CA SER A 145 20.54 -15.38 -7.66
C SER A 145 19.21 -16.03 -7.20
N TYR A 146 18.32 -15.24 -6.58
CA TYR A 146 17.01 -15.72 -6.10
C TYR A 146 16.21 -16.41 -7.22
N CYS A 147 16.03 -15.76 -8.37
CA CYS A 147 15.27 -16.36 -9.48
C CYS A 147 16.08 -17.42 -10.23
N GLY A 148 17.40 -17.27 -10.35
CA GLY A 148 18.27 -18.28 -10.96
C GLY A 148 18.22 -19.64 -10.24
N LEU A 149 18.11 -19.64 -8.91
CA LEU A 149 17.88 -20.87 -8.13
C LEU A 149 16.52 -21.52 -8.43
N GLN A 150 15.46 -20.71 -8.52
CA GLN A 150 14.12 -21.21 -8.84
C GLN A 150 14.04 -21.76 -10.27
N GLU A 151 14.67 -21.10 -11.23
CA GLU A 151 14.76 -21.53 -12.63
C GLU A 151 15.56 -22.84 -12.77
N ARG A 152 16.63 -23.00 -12.00
CA ARG A 152 17.38 -24.27 -12.00
C ARG A 152 16.61 -25.39 -11.30
N ALA A 153 15.94 -25.12 -10.18
CA ALA A 153 15.03 -26.08 -9.55
C ALA A 153 13.85 -26.45 -10.47
N ALA A 154 13.38 -25.48 -11.28
CA ALA A 154 12.35 -25.70 -12.29
C ALA A 154 12.78 -26.70 -13.35
N SER A 155 14.06 -26.71 -13.75
CA SER A 155 14.56 -27.67 -14.74
C SER A 155 14.35 -29.13 -14.31
N VAL A 156 14.33 -29.39 -13.00
CA VAL A 156 14.02 -30.69 -12.40
C VAL A 156 12.51 -30.85 -12.16
N ALA A 157 11.84 -29.81 -11.66
CA ALA A 157 10.40 -29.88 -11.35
C ALA A 157 9.52 -30.06 -12.60
N LEU A 158 9.88 -29.42 -13.72
CA LEU A 158 9.12 -29.44 -14.97
C LEU A 158 9.32 -30.72 -15.81
N VAL A 159 10.03 -31.73 -15.28
CA VAL A 159 10.02 -33.08 -15.87
C VAL A 159 8.59 -33.66 -15.84
N ASP A 160 7.85 -33.38 -14.76
CA ASP A 160 6.43 -33.68 -14.62
C ASP A 160 5.67 -32.38 -14.28
N PRO A 161 5.20 -31.65 -15.30
CA PRO A 161 4.56 -30.37 -15.09
C PRO A 161 3.15 -30.51 -14.47
N GLU A 162 2.45 -31.62 -14.69
CA GLU A 162 1.14 -31.88 -14.04
C GLU A 162 1.30 -32.09 -12.54
N ALA A 163 2.27 -32.91 -12.12
CA ALA A 163 2.58 -33.07 -10.70
C ALA A 163 3.06 -31.76 -10.07
N THR A 164 3.73 -30.89 -10.84
CA THR A 164 4.18 -29.58 -10.36
C THR A 164 3.02 -28.60 -10.23
N ALA A 165 2.06 -28.58 -11.16
CA ALA A 165 0.84 -27.79 -11.05
C ALA A 165 0.00 -28.24 -9.84
N ALA A 166 -0.15 -29.55 -9.63
CA ALA A 166 -0.85 -30.10 -8.47
C ALA A 166 -0.21 -29.66 -7.14
N ARG A 167 1.12 -29.79 -7.02
CA ARG A 167 1.84 -29.30 -5.82
C ARG A 167 1.74 -27.78 -5.64
N THR A 168 1.69 -27.03 -6.74
CA THR A 168 1.48 -25.57 -6.73
C THR A 168 0.09 -25.23 -6.20
N ALA A 169 -0.93 -26.00 -6.56
CA ALA A 169 -2.30 -25.85 -6.05
C ALA A 169 -2.41 -26.19 -4.56
N GLU A 170 -1.61 -27.15 -4.07
CA GLU A 170 -1.56 -27.55 -2.66
C GLU A 170 -0.74 -26.60 -1.76
N ASP A 171 0.14 -25.79 -2.34
CA ASP A 171 0.98 -24.84 -1.60
C ASP A 171 0.12 -23.84 -0.79
N GLU A 172 0.50 -23.61 0.47
CA GLU A 172 -0.23 -22.71 1.36
C GLU A 172 -0.26 -21.26 0.84
N GLY A 173 0.84 -20.81 0.23
CA GLY A 173 0.96 -19.49 -0.37
C GLY A 173 0.11 -19.29 -1.63
N THR A 174 -0.26 -20.36 -2.33
CA THR A 174 -1.24 -20.36 -3.42
C THR A 174 -2.67 -20.46 -2.87
N ARG A 175 -2.94 -21.44 -2.00
CA ARG A 175 -4.29 -21.65 -1.41
C ARG A 175 -4.80 -20.45 -0.64
N ARG A 176 -3.93 -19.68 0.02
CA ARG A 176 -4.35 -18.46 0.71
C ARG A 176 -4.98 -17.43 -0.21
N PHE A 177 -4.73 -17.46 -1.52
CA PHE A 177 -5.38 -16.58 -2.49
C PHE A 177 -6.60 -17.23 -3.16
N GLY A 178 -6.88 -18.51 -2.91
CA GLY A 178 -7.90 -19.28 -3.62
C GLY A 178 -7.56 -19.47 -5.10
N ALA A 179 -6.26 -19.49 -5.44
CA ALA A 179 -5.80 -19.64 -6.81
C ALA A 179 -5.81 -21.12 -7.22
N GLU A 180 -6.27 -21.38 -8.45
CA GLU A 180 -6.28 -22.71 -9.08
C GLU A 180 -5.33 -22.67 -10.28
N PRO A 181 -4.08 -23.15 -10.14
CA PRO A 181 -3.14 -23.26 -11.26
C PRO A 181 -3.77 -24.04 -12.42
N GLY A 182 -3.65 -23.52 -13.65
CA GLY A 182 -4.22 -24.14 -14.85
C GLY A 182 -5.67 -23.77 -15.17
N ALA A 183 -6.36 -22.97 -14.33
CA ALA A 183 -7.76 -22.60 -14.53
C ALA A 183 -8.06 -22.00 -15.93
N LEU A 184 -7.13 -21.23 -16.49
CA LEU A 184 -7.24 -20.71 -17.85
C LEU A 184 -7.37 -21.83 -18.89
N ALA A 185 -6.44 -22.79 -18.86
CA ALA A 185 -6.43 -23.88 -19.84
C ALA A 185 -7.58 -24.87 -19.60
N SER A 186 -7.96 -25.11 -18.35
CA SER A 186 -9.15 -25.91 -18.01
C SER A 186 -10.44 -25.32 -18.55
N ALA A 187 -10.60 -23.99 -18.50
CA ALA A 187 -11.78 -23.33 -19.06
C ALA A 187 -11.82 -23.41 -20.60
N VAL A 188 -10.66 -23.43 -21.27
CA VAL A 188 -10.57 -23.58 -22.74
C VAL A 188 -10.68 -25.05 -23.19
N GLY A 189 -10.18 -26.00 -22.39
CA GLY A 189 -10.13 -27.43 -22.68
C GLY A 189 -8.92 -27.88 -23.52
N CYS A 190 -8.15 -26.95 -24.08
CA CYS A 190 -6.87 -27.22 -24.74
C CYS A 190 -5.89 -26.05 -24.55
N ALA A 191 -4.61 -26.29 -24.81
CA ALA A 191 -3.62 -25.23 -25.03
C ALA A 191 -2.48 -25.70 -25.94
N THR A 192 -2.07 -24.84 -26.87
CA THR A 192 -0.76 -24.94 -27.52
C THR A 192 0.24 -24.21 -26.65
N VAL A 193 1.38 -24.84 -26.33
CA VAL A 193 2.35 -24.25 -25.41
C VAL A 193 3.76 -24.36 -25.97
N SER A 194 4.47 -23.24 -26.01
CA SER A 194 5.88 -23.18 -26.34
C SER A 194 6.72 -22.95 -25.08
N GLY A 195 7.66 -23.86 -24.85
CA GLY A 195 8.62 -23.84 -23.74
C GLY A 195 8.12 -24.45 -22.42
N ARG A 196 9.08 -24.97 -21.65
CA ARG A 196 8.80 -25.76 -20.43
C ARG A 196 8.06 -24.97 -19.35
N ALA A 197 8.46 -23.71 -19.13
CA ALA A 197 7.87 -22.87 -18.08
C ALA A 197 6.41 -22.51 -18.36
N ALA A 198 6.06 -22.18 -19.61
CA ALA A 198 4.68 -21.91 -20.01
C ALA A 198 3.78 -23.13 -19.83
N THR A 199 4.34 -24.35 -19.92
CA THR A 199 3.56 -25.57 -19.73
C THR A 199 2.97 -25.64 -18.31
N LEU A 200 3.62 -25.07 -17.30
CA LEU A 200 3.08 -25.01 -15.94
C LEU A 200 1.74 -24.26 -15.86
N ALA A 201 1.49 -23.31 -16.75
CA ALA A 201 0.24 -22.55 -16.79
C ALA A 201 -0.95 -23.34 -17.33
N ALA A 202 -0.72 -24.52 -17.93
CA ALA A 202 -1.74 -25.31 -18.62
C ALA A 202 -1.71 -26.82 -18.30
N ALA A 203 -0.64 -27.32 -17.65
CA ALA A 203 -0.45 -28.73 -17.30
C ALA A 203 -1.34 -29.15 -16.14
N VAL A 204 -2.62 -29.37 -16.43
CA VAL A 204 -3.61 -29.89 -15.48
C VAL A 204 -4.41 -31.03 -16.12
N PRO A 205 -5.02 -31.91 -15.31
CA PRO A 205 -5.83 -33.00 -15.83
C PRO A 205 -6.92 -32.51 -16.80
N ASP A 206 -7.26 -33.37 -17.77
CA ASP A 206 -8.35 -33.16 -18.73
C ASP A 206 -8.16 -31.99 -19.72
N VAL A 207 -6.95 -31.42 -19.84
CA VAL A 207 -6.60 -30.42 -20.85
C VAL A 207 -5.75 -31.05 -21.96
N ALA A 208 -6.17 -30.89 -23.22
CA ALA A 208 -5.37 -31.33 -24.37
C ALA A 208 -4.20 -30.36 -24.62
N LEU A 209 -2.96 -30.84 -24.47
CA LEU A 209 -1.76 -30.02 -24.63
C LEU A 209 -0.95 -30.38 -25.87
N THR A 210 -0.72 -29.37 -26.72
CA THR A 210 0.26 -29.43 -27.81
C THR A 210 1.51 -28.70 -27.36
N ARG A 211 2.56 -29.43 -26.96
CA ARG A 211 3.82 -28.83 -26.54
C ARG A 211 4.80 -28.73 -27.70
N VAL A 212 5.42 -27.56 -27.84
CA VAL A 212 6.52 -27.31 -28.75
C VAL A 212 7.71 -26.81 -27.95
N ASP A 213 8.89 -27.41 -28.15
CA ASP A 213 10.10 -27.01 -27.43
C ASP A 213 10.71 -25.73 -28.04
N ASP A 214 10.77 -25.65 -29.36
CA ASP A 214 11.30 -24.51 -30.13
C ASP A 214 10.30 -24.04 -31.19
N LEU A 215 10.06 -22.72 -31.28
CA LEU A 215 9.17 -22.17 -32.30
C LEU A 215 9.80 -22.30 -33.70
N PRO A 216 9.02 -22.75 -34.71
CA PRO A 216 9.45 -22.69 -36.10
C PRO A 216 9.76 -21.25 -36.53
N SER A 217 10.84 -21.05 -37.28
CA SER A 217 11.17 -19.74 -37.85
C SER A 217 10.36 -19.39 -39.09
N ASP A 218 9.72 -20.38 -39.73
CA ASP A 218 8.83 -20.15 -40.86
C ASP A 218 7.43 -19.73 -40.36
N PRO A 219 6.91 -18.55 -40.75
CA PRO A 219 5.63 -18.05 -40.23
C PRO A 219 4.43 -18.95 -40.55
N VAL A 220 4.48 -19.70 -41.67
CA VAL A 220 3.39 -20.61 -42.06
C VAL A 220 3.36 -21.84 -41.15
N GLU A 221 4.52 -22.48 -40.94
CA GLU A 221 4.65 -23.58 -39.99
C GLU A 221 4.30 -23.14 -38.56
N LEU A 222 4.72 -21.94 -38.17
CA LEU A 222 4.36 -21.36 -36.87
C LEU A 222 2.85 -21.13 -36.74
N ALA A 223 2.19 -20.62 -37.78
CA ALA A 223 0.73 -20.46 -37.80
C ALA A 223 0.00 -21.81 -37.67
N GLU A 224 0.48 -22.87 -38.33
CA GLU A 224 -0.08 -24.23 -38.19
C GLU A 224 0.02 -24.75 -36.74
N VAL A 225 1.16 -24.49 -36.07
CA VAL A 225 1.34 -24.82 -34.65
C VAL A 225 0.35 -24.05 -33.77
N LEU A 226 0.23 -22.74 -33.97
CA LEU A 226 -0.68 -21.87 -33.20
C LEU A 226 -2.15 -22.25 -33.42
N ALA A 227 -2.51 -22.73 -34.62
CA ALA A 227 -3.86 -23.16 -34.95
C ALA A 227 -4.31 -24.47 -34.27
N ALA A 228 -3.39 -25.21 -33.62
CA ALA A 228 -3.74 -26.48 -32.96
C ALA A 228 -4.74 -26.32 -31.79
N CYS A 229 -4.81 -25.14 -31.17
CA CYS A 229 -5.80 -24.81 -30.16
C CYS A 229 -6.13 -23.31 -30.19
N ARG A 230 -7.35 -22.93 -29.77
CA ARG A 230 -7.76 -21.52 -29.64
C ARG A 230 -6.96 -20.73 -28.60
N LEU A 231 -6.23 -21.39 -27.71
CA LEU A 231 -5.33 -20.78 -26.73
C LEU A 231 -3.90 -21.21 -27.02
N SER A 232 -3.02 -20.24 -27.28
CA SER A 232 -1.59 -20.44 -27.43
C SER A 232 -0.82 -19.68 -26.34
N LEU A 233 0.06 -20.37 -25.60
CA LEU A 233 0.93 -19.80 -24.57
C LEU A 233 2.39 -19.94 -25.00
N VAL A 234 3.05 -18.82 -25.28
CA VAL A 234 4.44 -18.80 -25.78
C VAL A 234 5.33 -18.11 -24.76
N THR A 235 6.45 -18.75 -24.40
CA THR A 235 7.48 -18.12 -23.57
C THR A 235 8.69 -17.72 -24.39
N LEU A 236 9.21 -16.51 -24.17
CA LEU A 236 10.46 -16.04 -24.76
C LEU A 236 11.51 -15.89 -23.64
N ASN A 237 12.28 -16.95 -23.40
CA ASN A 237 13.18 -17.07 -22.24
C ASN A 237 14.57 -16.48 -22.45
N GLN A 238 14.84 -15.82 -23.58
CA GLN A 238 16.20 -15.45 -23.96
C GLN A 238 16.89 -14.52 -22.94
N LEU A 239 16.12 -13.68 -22.22
CA LEU A 239 16.63 -12.87 -21.10
C LEU A 239 16.95 -13.70 -19.85
N THR A 240 16.20 -14.77 -19.61
CA THR A 240 16.51 -15.75 -18.57
C THR A 240 17.81 -16.47 -18.93
N ASP A 241 17.92 -16.96 -20.16
CA ASP A 241 19.08 -17.72 -20.64
C ASP A 241 20.37 -16.88 -20.75
N ALA A 242 20.22 -15.57 -20.99
CA ALA A 242 21.36 -14.65 -21.06
C ALA A 242 21.94 -14.31 -19.68
N GLY A 243 21.17 -14.54 -18.61
CA GLY A 243 21.66 -14.39 -17.25
C GLY A 243 22.73 -15.40 -16.92
N GLN A 244 23.97 -14.95 -16.74
CA GLN A 244 25.01 -15.77 -16.13
C GLN A 244 25.31 -15.26 -14.72
N PRO A 245 25.49 -16.15 -13.72
CA PRO A 245 25.94 -15.76 -12.40
C PRO A 245 27.37 -15.19 -12.50
N GLY A 246 27.50 -13.87 -12.40
CA GLY A 246 28.78 -13.16 -12.40
C GLY A 246 29.22 -12.78 -10.98
N ALA A 247 30.53 -12.57 -10.78
CA ALA A 247 31.06 -12.02 -9.51
C ALA A 247 30.62 -10.56 -9.28
N GLU A 248 30.29 -9.83 -10.35
CA GLU A 248 29.76 -8.47 -10.31
C GLU A 248 28.22 -8.52 -10.32
N LYS A 249 27.60 -8.05 -9.23
CA LYS A 249 26.14 -7.94 -9.13
C LYS A 249 25.67 -6.72 -9.91
N THR A 250 25.01 -6.92 -11.05
CA THR A 250 24.23 -5.85 -11.70
C THR A 250 22.81 -5.82 -11.13
N ASP A 251 22.16 -4.64 -11.13
CA ASP A 251 20.82 -4.44 -10.55
C ASP A 251 19.69 -5.17 -11.32
N ASP A 252 20.00 -5.69 -12.50
CA ASP A 252 19.18 -6.49 -13.41
C ASP A 252 19.66 -7.96 -13.54
N GLY A 253 20.79 -8.32 -12.90
CA GLY A 253 21.33 -9.68 -12.88
C GLY A 253 21.75 -10.23 -14.24
N THR A 254 22.04 -9.38 -15.22
CA THR A 254 22.53 -9.81 -16.53
C THR A 254 23.52 -8.79 -17.06
N ASP A 255 24.69 -9.24 -17.48
CA ASP A 255 25.68 -8.37 -18.12
C ASP A 255 25.06 -7.66 -19.34
N PRO A 256 25.39 -6.37 -19.59
CA PRO A 256 24.74 -5.57 -20.63
C PRO A 256 24.81 -6.18 -22.05
N ALA A 257 25.92 -6.83 -22.40
CA ALA A 257 26.13 -7.40 -23.73
C ALA A 257 25.29 -8.68 -23.98
N PRO A 258 25.29 -9.69 -23.10
CA PRO A 258 24.36 -10.81 -23.16
C PRO A 258 22.89 -10.38 -23.21
N ARG A 259 22.50 -9.35 -22.42
CA ARG A 259 21.12 -8.82 -22.42
C ARG A 259 20.74 -8.26 -23.79
N ALA A 260 21.58 -7.41 -24.40
CA ALA A 260 21.31 -6.83 -25.71
C ALA A 260 21.15 -7.90 -26.81
N ALA A 261 22.01 -8.93 -26.79
CA ALA A 261 21.90 -10.04 -27.74
C ALA A 261 20.63 -10.87 -27.55
N ALA A 262 20.15 -11.04 -26.31
CA ALA A 262 18.87 -11.69 -26.02
C ALA A 262 17.68 -10.87 -26.52
N LEU A 263 17.69 -9.55 -26.32
CA LEU A 263 16.63 -8.66 -26.82
C LEU A 263 16.49 -8.73 -28.34
N LEU A 264 17.60 -8.76 -29.09
CA LEU A 264 17.54 -8.94 -30.55
C LEU A 264 16.92 -10.27 -30.98
N ARG A 265 17.07 -11.34 -30.19
CA ARG A 265 16.41 -12.63 -30.46
C ARG A 265 14.93 -12.59 -30.11
N ILE A 266 14.57 -11.94 -29.01
CA ILE A 266 13.17 -11.71 -28.61
C ILE A 266 12.45 -10.89 -29.69
N ASP A 267 13.06 -9.80 -30.14
CA ASP A 267 12.49 -8.92 -31.15
C ASP A 267 12.20 -9.67 -32.46
N ARG A 268 13.16 -10.47 -32.94
CA ARG A 268 12.94 -11.34 -34.11
C ARG A 268 11.79 -12.31 -33.91
N ALA A 269 11.73 -13.00 -32.75
CA ALA A 269 10.65 -13.94 -32.45
C ALA A 269 9.28 -13.24 -32.36
N VAL A 270 9.22 -11.99 -31.89
CA VAL A 270 8.01 -11.18 -31.91
C VAL A 270 7.58 -10.87 -33.35
N GLY A 271 8.51 -10.50 -34.23
CA GLY A 271 8.21 -10.31 -35.65
C GLY A 271 7.67 -11.59 -36.33
N GLU A 272 8.28 -12.74 -36.04
CA GLU A 272 7.83 -14.06 -36.52
C GLU A 272 6.42 -14.40 -36.01
N LEU A 273 6.13 -14.15 -34.73
CA LEU A 273 4.82 -14.37 -34.13
C LEU A 273 3.75 -13.43 -34.72
N ARG A 274 4.07 -12.15 -34.96
CA ARG A 274 3.16 -11.20 -35.62
C ARG A 274 2.81 -11.66 -37.03
N ALA A 275 3.83 -12.05 -37.82
CA ALA A 275 3.62 -12.57 -39.15
C ALA A 275 2.79 -13.87 -39.17
N ALA A 276 2.97 -14.74 -38.17
CA ALA A 276 2.15 -15.94 -38.01
C ALA A 276 0.69 -15.61 -37.63
N VAL A 277 0.47 -14.62 -36.76
CA VAL A 277 -0.88 -14.12 -36.42
C VAL A 277 -1.59 -13.56 -37.65
N ASP A 278 -0.90 -12.79 -38.49
CA ASP A 278 -1.46 -12.26 -39.74
C ASP A 278 -1.84 -13.37 -40.75
N ALA A 279 -1.17 -14.52 -40.66
CA ALA A 279 -1.43 -15.69 -41.50
C ALA A 279 -2.54 -16.61 -40.96
N LEU A 280 -2.92 -16.48 -39.68
CA LEU A 280 -3.98 -17.29 -39.08
C LEU A 280 -5.35 -16.92 -39.66
N PRO A 281 -6.25 -17.91 -39.86
CA PRO A 281 -7.62 -17.61 -40.23
C PRO A 281 -8.41 -17.09 -39.02
N GLY A 282 -9.14 -15.99 -39.21
CA GLY A 282 -9.99 -15.41 -38.17
C GLY A 282 -9.33 -14.27 -37.40
N GLU A 283 -10.00 -13.78 -36.38
CA GLU A 283 -9.48 -12.70 -35.54
C GLU A 283 -8.72 -13.28 -34.33
N THR A 284 -7.48 -12.84 -34.13
CA THR A 284 -6.63 -13.29 -33.02
C THR A 284 -6.33 -12.13 -32.08
N LEU A 285 -6.52 -12.34 -30.78
CA LEU A 285 -6.03 -11.41 -29.75
C LEU A 285 -4.60 -11.79 -29.35
N LEU A 286 -3.65 -10.89 -29.60
CA LEU A 286 -2.26 -11.03 -29.17
C LEU A 286 -2.05 -10.26 -27.86
N LEU A 287 -1.70 -10.98 -26.79
CA LEU A 287 -1.33 -10.43 -25.49
C LEU A 287 0.17 -10.66 -25.26
N LEU A 288 0.96 -9.59 -25.20
CA LEU A 288 2.39 -9.68 -24.85
C LEU A 288 2.62 -9.02 -23.49
N ALA A 289 3.26 -9.75 -22.57
CA ALA A 289 3.59 -9.21 -21.26
C ALA A 289 4.96 -9.66 -20.76
N GLY A 290 5.63 -8.77 -20.03
CA GLY A 290 6.65 -9.22 -19.09
C GLY A 290 5.99 -9.87 -17.88
N ILE A 291 6.38 -11.10 -17.56
CA ILE A 291 5.64 -11.96 -16.62
C ILE A 291 6.35 -12.18 -15.28
N SER A 292 7.63 -11.84 -15.18
CA SER A 292 8.45 -12.08 -14.00
C SER A 292 9.74 -11.29 -14.05
N GLU A 293 10.43 -11.24 -12.91
CA GLU A 293 11.86 -10.98 -12.88
C GLU A 293 12.64 -12.20 -13.40
N VAL A 294 13.92 -11.99 -13.71
CA VAL A 294 14.90 -13.02 -14.10
C VAL A 294 16.19 -12.76 -13.32
N ASN A 295 16.97 -13.81 -13.01
CA ASN A 295 18.29 -13.67 -12.38
C ASN A 295 18.27 -12.88 -11.04
N ASP A 296 19.18 -11.91 -10.87
CA ASP A 296 19.19 -10.93 -9.75
C ASP A 296 18.19 -9.77 -9.96
N GLY A 297 17.31 -9.88 -10.96
CA GLY A 297 16.23 -8.94 -11.23
C GLY A 297 15.38 -8.70 -9.98
N ARG A 298 15.16 -7.42 -9.69
CA ARG A 298 14.42 -6.96 -8.52
C ARG A 298 13.01 -6.53 -8.93
N PRO A 299 12.01 -6.69 -8.03
CA PRO A 299 10.62 -6.35 -8.31
C PRO A 299 10.46 -4.97 -9.00
N GLN A 300 9.82 -4.98 -10.17
CA GLN A 300 9.57 -3.80 -10.99
C GLN A 300 8.28 -3.91 -11.83
N LEU A 301 7.97 -2.87 -12.61
CA LEU A 301 6.87 -2.88 -13.56
C LEU A 301 7.35 -3.35 -14.94
N HIS A 302 6.50 -4.13 -15.61
CA HIS A 302 6.80 -4.80 -16.86
C HIS A 302 5.98 -4.27 -18.04
N VAL A 303 6.36 -4.70 -19.24
CA VAL A 303 5.61 -4.44 -20.48
C VAL A 303 4.26 -5.14 -20.45
N GLY A 304 3.21 -4.46 -20.92
CA GLY A 304 1.93 -5.06 -21.28
C GLY A 304 1.42 -4.45 -22.57
N MET A 305 1.06 -5.32 -23.52
CA MET A 305 0.55 -4.97 -24.85
C MET A 305 -0.64 -5.89 -25.17
N ALA A 306 -1.71 -5.32 -25.71
CA ALA A 306 -2.83 -6.06 -26.27
C ALA A 306 -3.15 -5.52 -27.66
N ALA A 307 -2.98 -6.38 -28.68
CA ALA A 307 -3.26 -6.08 -30.08
C ALA A 307 -4.34 -7.00 -30.63
N GLY A 308 -5.27 -6.45 -31.41
CA GLY A 308 -6.37 -7.20 -32.02
C GLY A 308 -7.75 -6.86 -31.41
N PRO A 309 -8.73 -7.77 -31.52
CA PRO A 309 -10.13 -7.47 -31.23
C PRO A 309 -10.35 -6.88 -29.83
N GLY A 310 -11.03 -5.74 -29.79
CA GLY A 310 -11.42 -5.08 -28.53
C GLY A 310 -10.40 -4.15 -27.90
N PHE A 311 -9.24 -3.96 -28.54
CA PHE A 311 -8.20 -3.03 -28.08
C PHE A 311 -7.87 -2.03 -29.18
N GLY A 312 -7.84 -0.75 -28.81
CA GLY A 312 -7.40 0.34 -29.70
C GLY A 312 -5.89 0.51 -29.68
N ASP A 313 -5.30 0.66 -30.87
CA ASP A 313 -3.86 0.80 -31.11
C ASP A 313 -3.24 2.02 -30.40
N ASP A 314 -4.04 3.03 -30.08
CA ASP A 314 -3.67 4.28 -29.44
C ASP A 314 -4.26 4.44 -28.02
N ALA A 315 -4.51 3.32 -27.33
CA ALA A 315 -5.12 3.33 -26.01
C ALA A 315 -4.19 2.92 -24.86
N TRP A 316 -4.47 3.42 -23.65
CA TRP A 316 -3.89 2.86 -22.43
C TRP A 316 -4.62 1.58 -22.01
N LEU A 317 -3.89 0.64 -21.41
CA LEU A 317 -4.49 -0.52 -20.74
C LEU A 317 -4.93 -0.16 -19.32
N SER A 318 -6.11 -0.65 -18.94
CA SER A 318 -6.56 -0.72 -17.55
C SER A 318 -7.35 -1.99 -17.30
N SER A 319 -7.62 -2.30 -16.03
CA SER A 319 -8.55 -3.36 -15.64
C SER A 319 -9.36 -2.91 -14.42
N ALA A 320 -10.45 -3.61 -14.09
CA ALA A 320 -11.18 -3.34 -12.86
C ALA A 320 -10.38 -3.73 -11.59
N SER A 321 -9.31 -4.53 -11.71
CA SER A 321 -8.45 -4.91 -10.60
C SER A 321 -7.51 -3.76 -10.17
N THR A 322 -7.17 -2.87 -11.10
CA THR A 322 -6.41 -1.64 -10.83
C THR A 322 -7.31 -0.42 -10.73
N GLY A 323 -8.35 -0.34 -11.57
CA GLY A 323 -9.24 0.82 -11.67
C GLY A 323 -8.52 2.09 -12.13
N ARG A 324 -7.35 1.95 -12.78
CA ARG A 324 -6.48 3.07 -13.15
C ARG A 324 -5.59 2.74 -14.35
N ALA A 325 -5.75 3.46 -15.44
CA ALA A 325 -4.78 3.48 -16.53
C ALA A 325 -3.47 4.20 -16.11
N PRO A 326 -2.30 3.81 -16.65
CA PRO A 326 -2.06 2.71 -17.58
C PRO A 326 -1.65 1.40 -16.85
N TYR A 327 -2.23 1.11 -15.68
CA TYR A 327 -1.83 -0.04 -14.85
C TYR A 327 -2.73 -1.25 -15.06
N VAL A 328 -2.11 -2.42 -15.19
CA VAL A 328 -2.75 -3.74 -15.16
C VAL A 328 -1.92 -4.70 -14.31
N GLN A 329 -2.47 -5.87 -13.98
CA GLN A 329 -1.76 -6.91 -13.24
C GLN A 329 -1.59 -8.18 -14.08
N LEU A 330 -0.58 -9.00 -13.78
CA LEU A 330 -0.38 -10.29 -14.44
C LEU A 330 -1.60 -11.21 -14.34
N ILE A 331 -2.34 -11.14 -13.23
CA ILE A 331 -3.57 -11.91 -13.01
C ILE A 331 -4.70 -11.52 -13.98
N ASP A 332 -4.60 -10.36 -14.66
CA ASP A 332 -5.61 -9.87 -15.59
C ASP A 332 -5.49 -10.51 -16.99
N LEU A 333 -4.38 -11.19 -17.32
CA LEU A 333 -4.19 -11.82 -18.64
C LEU A 333 -5.18 -12.95 -18.91
N ALA A 334 -5.29 -13.93 -18.00
CA ALA A 334 -6.21 -15.05 -18.15
C ALA A 334 -7.68 -14.64 -18.33
N PRO A 335 -8.27 -13.75 -17.49
CA PRO A 335 -9.64 -13.32 -17.70
C PRO A 335 -9.82 -12.48 -18.97
N THR A 336 -8.76 -11.80 -19.45
CA THR A 336 -8.79 -11.15 -20.76
C THR A 336 -8.89 -12.16 -21.89
N ALA A 337 -8.09 -13.23 -21.84
CA ALA A 337 -8.14 -14.31 -22.82
C ALA A 337 -9.50 -15.01 -22.84
N LEU A 338 -10.07 -15.32 -21.66
CA LEU A 338 -11.39 -15.96 -21.57
C LEU A 338 -12.51 -15.07 -22.12
N ARG A 339 -12.49 -13.77 -21.80
CA ARG A 339 -13.46 -12.80 -22.35
C ARG A 339 -13.40 -12.76 -23.88
N ALA A 340 -12.20 -12.64 -24.44
CA ALA A 340 -12.01 -12.64 -25.89
C ALA A 340 -12.51 -13.94 -26.53
N LEU A 341 -12.34 -15.10 -25.88
CA LEU A 341 -12.85 -16.37 -26.40
C LEU A 341 -14.35 -16.59 -26.19
N GLY A 342 -15.05 -15.67 -25.51
CA GLY A 342 -16.46 -15.79 -25.15
C GLY A 342 -16.73 -16.86 -24.09
N LEU A 343 -15.77 -17.07 -23.17
CA LEU A 343 -15.84 -18.08 -22.11
C LEU A 343 -16.04 -17.43 -20.74
N ASP A 344 -16.77 -18.14 -19.87
CA ASP A 344 -17.00 -17.70 -18.49
C ASP A 344 -15.70 -17.71 -17.68
N ARG A 345 -15.52 -16.68 -16.85
CA ARG A 345 -14.37 -16.59 -15.95
C ARG A 345 -14.61 -17.44 -14.70
N PRO A 346 -13.70 -18.38 -14.35
CA PRO A 346 -13.79 -19.13 -13.09
C PRO A 346 -13.78 -18.22 -11.85
N SER A 347 -14.52 -18.60 -10.81
CA SER A 347 -14.58 -17.86 -9.54
C SER A 347 -13.26 -17.83 -8.76
N SER A 348 -12.34 -18.74 -9.09
CA SER A 348 -10.97 -18.77 -8.56
C SER A 348 -10.09 -17.65 -9.12
N MET A 349 -10.49 -17.00 -10.22
CA MET A 349 -9.77 -15.85 -10.80
C MET A 349 -10.15 -14.54 -10.11
N ASN A 350 -9.19 -13.91 -9.44
CA ASN A 350 -9.36 -12.57 -8.88
C ASN A 350 -9.10 -11.47 -9.94
N GLY A 351 -8.33 -11.78 -10.98
CA GLY A 351 -8.03 -10.86 -12.07
C GLY A 351 -9.28 -10.39 -12.81
N GLN A 352 -9.16 -9.24 -13.46
CA GLN A 352 -10.25 -8.63 -14.22
C GLN A 352 -9.81 -8.47 -15.69
N PRO A 353 -10.69 -8.71 -16.68
CA PRO A 353 -10.33 -8.49 -18.07
C PRO A 353 -9.80 -7.08 -18.30
N MET A 354 -8.71 -6.99 -19.06
CA MET A 354 -8.13 -5.73 -19.49
C MET A 354 -9.04 -5.06 -20.52
N ARG A 355 -8.99 -3.73 -20.57
CA ARG A 355 -9.72 -2.89 -21.52
C ARG A 355 -8.88 -1.68 -21.92
N SER A 356 -9.14 -1.15 -23.11
CA SER A 356 -8.68 0.18 -23.51
C SER A 356 -9.35 1.26 -22.65
N ASP A 357 -8.56 2.19 -22.09
CA ASP A 357 -9.04 3.21 -21.17
C ASP A 357 -8.36 4.56 -21.42
N GLY A 358 -8.97 5.36 -22.30
CA GLY A 358 -8.44 6.64 -22.75
C GLY A 358 -7.37 6.51 -23.82
N GLU A 359 -7.15 7.62 -24.52
CA GLU A 359 -6.14 7.76 -25.58
C GLU A 359 -4.76 8.04 -24.96
N ARG A 360 -3.74 7.34 -25.47
CA ARG A 360 -2.35 7.55 -25.07
C ARG A 360 -1.70 8.62 -25.97
N PRO A 361 -0.68 9.34 -25.48
CA PRO A 361 0.09 10.22 -26.35
C PRO A 361 0.85 9.42 -27.41
N GLU A 362 1.52 10.11 -28.33
CA GLU A 362 2.39 9.49 -29.32
C GLU A 362 3.35 8.46 -28.67
N LEU A 363 3.63 7.38 -29.38
CA LEU A 363 4.28 6.18 -28.83
C LEU A 363 5.57 6.49 -28.08
N SER A 364 6.44 7.37 -28.58
CA SER A 364 7.67 7.73 -27.87
C SER A 364 7.44 8.41 -26.53
N ALA A 365 6.44 9.30 -26.45
CA ALA A 365 6.04 9.93 -25.20
C ALA A 365 5.37 8.91 -24.25
N ALA A 366 4.55 8.00 -24.78
CA ALA A 366 3.87 6.98 -24.00
C ALA A 366 4.86 5.96 -23.39
N VAL A 367 5.84 5.49 -24.17
CA VAL A 367 6.91 4.60 -23.69
C VAL A 367 7.76 5.30 -22.64
N GLN A 368 8.09 6.59 -22.83
CA GLN A 368 8.82 7.35 -21.82
C GLN A 368 8.02 7.49 -20.52
N GLU A 369 6.71 7.73 -20.59
CA GLU A 369 5.84 7.77 -19.41
C GLU A 369 5.86 6.42 -18.66
N LEU A 370 5.77 5.28 -19.36
CA LEU A 370 5.86 3.96 -18.73
C LEU A 370 7.23 3.69 -18.09
N ARG A 371 8.33 4.19 -18.68
CA ARG A 371 9.68 4.15 -18.08
C ARG A 371 9.78 5.01 -16.81
N ASP A 372 9.15 6.18 -16.81
CA ASP A 372 9.07 7.07 -15.66
C ASP A 372 8.27 6.42 -14.52
N LEU A 373 7.12 5.80 -14.83
CA LEU A 373 6.30 5.07 -13.87
C LEU A 373 7.06 3.89 -13.23
N ASN A 374 7.84 3.14 -14.01
CA ASN A 374 8.69 2.08 -13.48
C ASN A 374 9.80 2.64 -12.58
N THR A 375 10.41 3.77 -12.96
CA THR A 375 11.41 4.45 -12.14
C THR A 375 10.81 4.90 -10.80
N ALA A 376 9.60 5.45 -10.81
CA ALA A 376 8.90 5.85 -9.59
C ALA A 376 8.62 4.65 -8.67
N ALA A 377 8.09 3.56 -9.24
CA ALA A 377 7.74 2.35 -8.51
C ALA A 377 8.98 1.64 -7.91
N THR A 378 10.07 1.53 -8.67
CA THR A 378 11.31 0.90 -8.19
C THR A 378 12.04 1.73 -7.14
N VAL A 379 12.09 3.06 -7.28
CA VAL A 379 12.65 3.95 -6.26
C VAL A 379 11.85 3.85 -4.96
N HIS A 380 10.52 3.85 -5.04
CA HIS A 380 9.67 3.59 -3.89
C HIS A 380 9.99 2.24 -3.23
N HIS A 381 9.84 1.15 -3.99
CA HIS A 381 9.94 -0.23 -3.49
C HIS A 381 11.28 -0.51 -2.80
N ARG A 382 12.38 -0.05 -3.41
CA ARG A 382 13.74 -0.29 -2.90
C ARG A 382 14.08 0.54 -1.66
N ASN A 383 13.42 1.69 -1.45
CA ASN A 383 13.80 2.65 -0.41
C ASN A 383 12.79 2.79 0.74
N VAL A 384 11.57 2.25 0.60
CA VAL A 384 10.52 2.40 1.62
C VAL A 384 10.93 1.88 3.00
N GLY A 385 11.65 0.74 3.05
CA GLY A 385 12.17 0.19 4.31
C GLY A 385 13.18 1.10 5.00
N ALA A 386 14.12 1.68 4.24
CA ALA A 386 15.09 2.64 4.75
C ALA A 386 14.41 3.94 5.21
N PHE A 387 13.43 4.42 4.44
CA PHE A 387 12.62 5.57 4.82
C PHE A 387 11.88 5.36 6.14
N PHE A 388 11.28 4.19 6.37
CA PHE A 388 10.64 3.87 7.64
C PHE A 388 11.62 3.89 8.81
N TRP A 389 12.84 3.35 8.64
CA TRP A 389 13.88 3.46 9.67
C TRP A 389 14.27 4.92 9.95
N VAL A 390 14.40 5.76 8.92
CA VAL A 390 14.65 7.19 9.09
C VAL A 390 13.52 7.85 9.89
N LEU A 391 12.27 7.55 9.56
CA LEU A 391 11.10 8.11 10.24
C LEU A 391 11.06 7.73 11.74
N VAL A 392 11.35 6.45 12.04
CA VAL A 392 11.48 5.93 13.41
C VAL A 392 12.63 6.60 14.14
N ALA A 393 13.81 6.68 13.54
CA ALA A 393 15.00 7.28 14.14
C ALA A 393 14.79 8.76 14.45
N VAL A 394 14.26 9.54 13.51
CA VAL A 394 13.95 10.97 13.70
C VAL A 394 12.95 11.15 14.85
N SER A 395 11.87 10.35 14.87
CA SER A 395 10.86 10.43 15.94
C SER A 395 11.44 10.04 17.30
N ALA A 396 12.26 8.99 17.36
CA ALA A 396 12.95 8.55 18.57
C ALA A 396 13.91 9.63 19.10
N VAL A 397 14.67 10.28 18.22
CA VAL A 397 15.57 11.40 18.57
C VAL A 397 14.77 12.58 19.12
N VAL A 398 13.65 12.95 18.50
CA VAL A 398 12.79 14.03 18.99
C VAL A 398 12.21 13.70 20.38
N VAL A 399 11.78 12.46 20.61
CA VAL A 399 11.29 12.02 21.94
C VAL A 399 12.41 12.04 22.96
N ALA A 400 13.58 11.48 22.64
CA ALA A 400 14.74 11.45 23.53
C ALA A 400 15.22 12.86 23.88
N ALA A 401 15.33 13.75 22.89
CA ALA A 401 15.64 15.17 23.10
C ALA A 401 14.58 15.84 23.96
N GLY A 402 13.29 15.53 23.76
CA GLY A 402 12.20 15.99 24.61
C GLY A 402 12.36 15.57 26.07
N VAL A 403 12.68 14.29 26.32
CA VAL A 403 12.91 13.74 27.67
C VAL A 403 14.13 14.37 28.33
N VAL A 404 15.24 14.54 27.60
CA VAL A 404 16.48 15.13 28.11
C VAL A 404 16.29 16.61 28.43
N VAL A 405 15.68 17.37 27.52
CA VAL A 405 15.49 18.82 27.68
C VAL A 405 14.41 19.11 28.70
N LEU A 406 13.22 18.53 28.62
CA LEU A 406 12.11 18.86 29.53
C LEU A 406 12.12 18.04 30.83
N GLY A 407 13.01 17.05 30.93
CA GLY A 407 13.15 16.17 32.08
C GLY A 407 11.94 15.25 32.30
N GLY A 408 11.87 14.72 33.53
CA GLY A 408 10.69 13.99 34.02
C GLY A 408 10.81 12.48 34.07
N TRP A 409 11.99 11.92 33.79
CA TRP A 409 12.34 10.54 34.12
C TRP A 409 13.14 10.45 35.42
N GLN A 410 13.73 11.56 35.88
CA GLN A 410 14.42 11.60 37.16
C GLN A 410 13.43 11.73 38.33
N ARG A 411 13.69 10.98 39.42
CA ARG A 411 12.97 11.11 40.71
C ARG A 411 13.31 12.41 41.45
N ARG A 412 14.41 13.08 41.08
CA ARG A 412 14.86 14.35 41.64
C ARG A 412 14.69 15.47 40.60
N PRO A 413 14.22 16.66 41.01
CA PRO A 413 14.07 17.80 40.10
C PRO A 413 15.45 18.18 39.51
N VAL A 414 15.52 18.37 38.21
CA VAL A 414 16.72 18.86 37.52
C VAL A 414 16.93 20.32 37.93
N GLY A 415 18.13 20.65 38.44
CA GLY A 415 18.43 21.95 39.06
C GLY A 415 18.51 23.14 38.10
N ALA A 416 18.49 22.93 36.78
CA ALA A 416 18.53 24.00 35.79
C ALA A 416 17.35 23.86 34.81
N ALA A 417 16.51 24.89 34.74
CA ALA A 417 15.50 24.99 33.69
C ALA A 417 16.22 25.14 32.33
N PRO A 418 15.78 24.44 31.27
CA PRO A 418 16.42 24.53 29.97
C PRO A 418 16.38 25.96 29.43
N GLY A 419 17.47 26.39 28.80
CA GLY A 419 17.53 27.68 28.12
C GLY A 419 16.44 27.82 27.05
N THR A 420 15.97 29.05 26.85
CA THR A 420 14.94 29.38 25.85
C THR A 420 15.34 28.96 24.43
N ARG A 421 16.62 29.06 24.08
CA ARG A 421 17.19 28.61 22.80
C ARG A 421 17.07 27.10 22.60
N THR A 422 17.40 26.30 23.63
CA THR A 422 17.32 24.83 23.57
C THR A 422 15.89 24.36 23.37
N ARG A 423 14.93 24.99 24.08
CA ARG A 423 13.51 24.71 23.88
C ARG A 423 13.04 25.10 22.48
N ALA A 424 13.48 26.24 21.96
CA ALA A 424 13.15 26.68 20.60
C ALA A 424 13.71 25.73 19.53
N LEU A 425 14.92 25.19 19.72
CA LEU A 425 15.50 24.19 18.83
C LEU A 425 14.71 22.87 18.84
N LEU A 426 14.42 22.32 20.02
CA LEU A 426 13.58 21.12 20.16
C LEU A 426 12.23 21.30 19.46
N ARG A 427 11.70 22.50 19.62
CA ARG A 427 10.47 22.96 18.99
C ARG A 427 10.59 22.88 17.45
N THR A 428 11.58 23.53 16.85
CA THR A 428 11.77 23.47 15.39
C THR A 428 12.01 22.04 14.89
N LEU A 429 12.80 21.24 15.61
CA LEU A 429 13.04 19.83 15.27
C LEU A 429 11.76 18.99 15.30
N ALA A 430 10.92 19.19 16.31
CA ALA A 430 9.65 18.49 16.45
C ALA A 430 8.67 18.82 15.32
N LEU A 431 8.61 20.09 14.88
CA LEU A 431 7.80 20.47 13.71
C LEU A 431 8.37 19.92 12.40
N ALA A 432 9.70 19.94 12.22
CA ALA A 432 10.35 19.37 11.05
C ALA A 432 10.09 17.86 10.95
N ALA A 433 10.20 17.12 12.06
CA ALA A 433 9.87 15.71 12.12
C ALA A 433 8.39 15.43 11.79
N ALA A 434 7.47 16.22 12.34
CA ALA A 434 6.04 16.09 12.04
C ALA A 434 5.67 16.44 10.59
N ALA A 435 6.49 17.26 9.90
CA ALA A 435 6.26 17.63 8.52
C ALA A 435 6.72 16.53 7.54
N LEU A 436 7.59 15.60 7.94
CA LEU A 436 8.12 14.56 7.07
C LEU A 436 7.03 13.70 6.41
N PRO A 437 6.00 13.20 7.11
CA PRO A 437 4.96 12.38 6.48
C PRO A 437 4.21 13.08 5.35
N VAL A 438 3.83 14.36 5.52
CA VAL A 438 3.15 15.10 4.44
C VAL A 438 4.12 15.52 3.33
N ALA A 439 5.38 15.79 3.70
CA ALA A 439 6.41 16.18 2.74
C ALA A 439 6.74 15.07 1.72
N THR A 440 6.56 13.79 2.06
CA THR A 440 6.74 12.70 1.08
C THR A 440 5.69 12.73 -0.03
N TYR A 441 4.44 13.11 0.27
CA TYR A 441 3.41 13.30 -0.76
C TYR A 441 3.68 14.57 -1.56
N LEU A 442 3.97 15.69 -0.89
CA LEU A 442 4.25 16.96 -1.56
C LEU A 442 5.51 16.89 -2.44
N GLY A 443 6.49 16.05 -2.10
CA GLY A 443 7.66 15.77 -2.93
C GLY A 443 7.28 15.17 -4.30
N GLY A 444 6.17 14.42 -4.38
CA GLY A 444 5.62 13.90 -5.62
C GLY A 444 5.03 14.95 -6.57
N LEU A 445 4.95 16.22 -6.16
CA LEU A 445 4.62 17.33 -7.08
C LEU A 445 5.79 17.69 -8.00
N VAL A 446 7.00 17.26 -7.67
CA VAL A 446 8.20 17.41 -8.51
C VAL A 446 8.32 16.14 -9.35
N PRO A 447 8.51 16.23 -10.69
CA PRO A 447 8.72 15.06 -11.55
C PRO A 447 10.15 14.51 -11.37
N TRP A 448 10.45 14.00 -10.17
CA TRP A 448 11.78 13.55 -9.77
C TRP A 448 12.21 12.30 -10.52
N GLU A 449 11.26 11.48 -10.97
CA GLU A 449 11.46 10.28 -11.78
C GLU A 449 12.07 10.57 -13.15
N ARG A 450 11.91 11.79 -13.66
CA ARG A 450 12.42 12.23 -14.97
C ARG A 450 13.87 12.74 -14.93
N THR A 451 14.51 12.78 -13.77
CA THR A 451 15.86 13.34 -13.63
C THR A 451 16.94 12.27 -13.77
N GLY A 452 18.18 12.70 -14.05
CA GLY A 452 19.33 11.77 -14.08
C GLY A 452 19.72 11.20 -12.72
N ALA A 453 19.14 11.69 -11.61
CA ALA A 453 19.39 11.17 -10.26
C ALA A 453 18.08 11.13 -9.44
N PRO A 454 17.11 10.25 -9.79
CA PRO A 454 15.75 10.30 -9.26
C PRO A 454 15.68 10.26 -7.73
N GLY A 455 16.44 9.37 -7.09
CA GLY A 455 16.47 9.24 -5.63
C GLY A 455 16.98 10.50 -4.93
N ALA A 456 18.04 11.14 -5.44
CA ALA A 456 18.57 12.37 -4.87
C ALA A 456 17.61 13.57 -5.07
N THR A 457 16.97 13.65 -6.24
CA THR A 457 15.94 14.66 -6.51
C THR A 457 14.73 14.48 -5.60
N LEU A 458 14.26 13.25 -5.40
CA LEU A 458 13.15 12.94 -4.49
C LEU A 458 13.49 13.37 -3.05
N VAL A 459 14.65 12.98 -2.53
CA VAL A 459 15.08 13.40 -1.17
C VAL A 459 15.12 14.93 -1.07
N THR A 460 15.65 15.62 -2.08
CA THR A 460 15.70 17.08 -2.11
C THR A 460 14.29 17.68 -2.13
N ALA A 461 13.38 17.15 -2.94
CA ALA A 461 12.00 17.59 -3.02
C ALA A 461 11.27 17.41 -1.67
N VAL A 462 11.47 16.27 -0.99
CA VAL A 462 10.92 16.01 0.34
C VAL A 462 11.48 16.99 1.38
N VAL A 463 12.78 17.26 1.37
CA VAL A 463 13.38 18.25 2.30
C VAL A 463 12.84 19.64 2.06
N VAL A 464 12.75 20.08 0.80
CA VAL A 464 12.19 21.40 0.44
C VAL A 464 10.72 21.50 0.85
N ALA A 465 9.92 20.46 0.60
CA ALA A 465 8.53 20.41 1.01
C ALA A 465 8.38 20.46 2.54
N ALA A 466 9.20 19.71 3.28
CA ALA A 466 9.20 19.74 4.75
C ALA A 466 9.53 21.14 5.28
N LEU A 467 10.56 21.80 4.72
CA LEU A 467 10.93 23.16 5.08
C LEU A 467 9.82 24.18 4.76
N ALA A 468 9.13 24.02 3.62
CA ALA A 468 8.01 24.87 3.26
C ALA A 468 6.83 24.72 4.24
N VAL A 469 6.50 23.49 4.64
CA VAL A 469 5.46 23.22 5.65
C VAL A 469 5.83 23.81 7.01
N VAL A 470 7.09 23.66 7.44
CA VAL A 470 7.60 24.27 8.67
C VAL A 470 7.56 25.80 8.60
N ALA A 471 8.00 26.39 7.49
CA ALA A 471 7.95 27.83 7.27
C ALA A 471 6.52 28.36 7.34
N LEU A 472 5.57 27.69 6.68
CA LEU A 472 4.14 28.02 6.75
C LEU A 472 3.64 27.94 8.21
N ALA A 473 3.93 26.84 8.91
CA ALA A 473 3.53 26.66 10.31
C ALA A 473 4.06 27.77 11.24
N LEU A 474 5.24 28.34 10.95
CA LEU A 474 5.89 29.36 11.78
C LEU A 474 5.67 30.82 11.33
N ALA A 475 5.36 31.08 10.07
CA ALA A 475 5.27 32.44 9.52
C ALA A 475 3.90 33.12 9.75
N GLY A 476 2.81 32.35 9.75
CA GLY A 476 1.47 32.92 9.77
C GLY A 476 0.99 33.50 11.12
N PRO A 477 -0.20 34.12 11.14
CA PRO A 477 -0.79 34.73 12.34
C PRO A 477 -1.13 33.71 13.44
N TRP A 478 -1.32 32.43 13.07
CA TRP A 478 -1.59 31.31 13.99
C TRP A 478 -0.45 31.04 14.97
N ARG A 479 0.80 31.45 14.68
CA ARG A 479 1.94 31.28 15.60
C ARG A 479 1.73 31.92 16.98
N ARG A 480 0.80 32.89 17.06
CA ARG A 480 0.39 33.54 18.32
C ARG A 480 -0.34 32.60 19.27
N HIS A 481 -0.92 31.51 18.75
CA HIS A 481 -1.57 30.48 19.54
C HIS A 481 -0.64 29.27 19.70
N PRO A 482 -0.49 28.69 20.91
CA PRO A 482 0.39 27.54 21.15
C PRO A 482 0.08 26.33 20.24
N VAL A 483 -1.19 26.12 19.91
CA VAL A 483 -1.68 25.04 19.04
C VAL A 483 -1.66 25.39 17.56
N GLY A 484 -1.35 26.64 17.18
CA GLY A 484 -1.43 27.11 15.80
C GLY A 484 -0.49 26.37 14.84
N PRO A 485 0.83 26.39 15.06
CA PRO A 485 1.78 25.67 14.21
C PRO A 485 1.47 24.17 14.01
N PRO A 486 1.18 23.37 15.07
CA PRO A 486 0.84 21.96 14.87
C PRO A 486 -0.50 21.76 14.15
N LEU A 487 -1.48 22.65 14.35
CA LEU A 487 -2.72 22.61 13.57
C LEU A 487 -2.50 22.90 12.09
N VAL A 488 -1.51 23.72 11.73
CA VAL A 488 -1.16 23.94 10.32
C VAL A 488 -0.57 22.69 9.69
N VAL A 489 0.35 21.99 10.36
CA VAL A 489 0.88 20.72 9.85
C VAL A 489 -0.23 19.68 9.64
N LEU A 490 -1.15 19.56 10.60
CA LEU A 490 -2.32 18.67 10.48
C LEU A 490 -3.27 19.11 9.35
N ALA A 491 -3.52 20.41 9.20
CA ALA A 491 -4.38 20.94 8.15
C ALA A 491 -3.78 20.76 6.76
N VAL A 492 -2.46 20.96 6.60
CA VAL A 492 -1.75 20.69 5.35
C VAL A 492 -1.79 19.21 5.04
N THR A 493 -1.51 18.33 6.02
CA THR A 493 -1.62 16.87 5.84
C THR A 493 -3.03 16.45 5.39
N LEU A 494 -4.06 16.96 6.07
CA LEU A 494 -5.45 16.71 5.70
C LEU A 494 -5.79 17.22 4.30
N ALA A 495 -5.37 18.44 3.97
CA ALA A 495 -5.64 19.05 2.66
C ALA A 495 -4.92 18.31 1.54
N THR A 496 -3.65 17.92 1.72
CA THR A 496 -2.89 17.15 0.73
C THR A 496 -3.60 15.83 0.43
N LEU A 497 -3.98 15.06 1.45
CA LEU A 497 -4.64 13.77 1.25
C LEU A 497 -6.06 13.91 0.68
N LEU A 498 -6.83 14.93 1.09
CA LEU A 498 -8.15 15.18 0.50
C LEU A 498 -8.06 15.65 -0.95
N LEU A 499 -7.15 16.56 -1.27
CA LEU A 499 -6.99 17.05 -2.64
C LEU A 499 -6.48 15.94 -3.55
N ASP A 500 -5.49 15.17 -3.09
CA ASP A 500 -4.91 14.09 -3.89
C ASP A 500 -5.97 13.07 -4.31
N VAL A 501 -6.81 12.57 -3.38
CA VAL A 501 -7.86 11.62 -3.75
C VAL A 501 -8.86 12.22 -4.72
N LEU A 502 -9.22 13.50 -4.53
CA LEU A 502 -10.16 14.22 -5.39
C LEU A 502 -9.59 14.49 -6.79
N THR A 503 -8.27 14.49 -6.95
CA THR A 503 -7.57 14.66 -8.23
C THR A 503 -7.05 13.35 -8.84
N GLY A 504 -7.44 12.19 -8.30
CA GLY A 504 -7.11 10.88 -8.88
C GLY A 504 -5.98 10.10 -8.18
N SER A 505 -5.61 10.47 -6.95
CA SER A 505 -4.63 9.75 -6.10
C SER A 505 -3.24 9.66 -6.74
N THR A 506 -2.74 10.77 -7.32
CA THR A 506 -1.46 10.82 -8.04
C THR A 506 -0.26 10.89 -7.12
N LEU A 507 -0.40 11.49 -5.92
CA LEU A 507 0.64 11.52 -4.89
C LEU A 507 0.65 10.26 -4.03
N GLU A 508 -0.49 9.57 -3.96
CA GLU A 508 -0.62 8.30 -3.25
C GLU A 508 0.14 7.16 -3.96
N ILE A 509 0.06 7.08 -5.28
CA ILE A 509 0.74 6.00 -6.03
C ILE A 509 2.26 6.22 -6.03
N ASN A 510 3.01 5.21 -5.60
CA ASN A 510 4.47 5.23 -5.43
C ASN A 510 4.99 6.27 -4.41
N GLY A 511 4.12 6.91 -3.62
CA GLY A 511 4.53 7.73 -2.48
C GLY A 511 5.05 6.86 -1.32
N PHE A 512 6.09 7.26 -0.58
CA PHE A 512 6.68 6.44 0.50
C PHE A 512 5.73 6.00 1.63
N LEU A 513 4.64 6.73 1.84
CA LEU A 513 3.56 6.36 2.78
C LEU A 513 2.27 5.99 2.05
N GLY A 514 2.28 5.96 0.72
CA GLY A 514 1.17 5.57 -0.14
C GLY A 514 1.33 4.14 -0.68
N TYR A 515 0.92 3.92 -1.93
CA TYR A 515 0.92 2.59 -2.56
C TYR A 515 2.22 2.25 -3.25
N ASP A 516 2.44 0.94 -3.34
CA ASP A 516 3.48 0.35 -4.17
C ASP A 516 2.84 -0.37 -5.36
N ALA A 517 3.03 0.17 -6.57
CA ALA A 517 2.51 -0.43 -7.80
C ALA A 517 3.14 -1.81 -8.09
N VAL A 518 4.36 -2.07 -7.63
CA VAL A 518 5.04 -3.36 -7.76
C VAL A 518 4.38 -4.41 -6.85
N VAL A 519 3.94 -4.02 -5.66
CA VAL A 519 3.23 -4.92 -4.73
C VAL A 519 1.77 -5.13 -5.12
N ALA A 520 1.22 -4.28 -6.00
CA ALA A 520 -0.18 -4.31 -6.44
C ALA A 520 -1.17 -4.44 -5.28
N GLY A 521 -0.96 -3.65 -4.22
CA GLY A 521 -1.87 -3.61 -3.07
C GLY A 521 -3.16 -2.85 -3.39
N ARG A 522 -3.01 -1.67 -4.03
CA ARG A 522 -4.08 -0.77 -4.43
C ARG A 522 -3.50 0.30 -5.37
N PHE A 523 -4.32 0.85 -6.28
CA PHE A 523 -3.88 1.85 -7.28
C PHE A 523 -4.66 3.18 -7.20
N THR A 524 -5.78 3.21 -6.48
CA THR A 524 -6.68 4.38 -6.33
C THR A 524 -7.17 4.50 -4.88
N GLY A 525 -7.53 5.71 -4.44
CA GLY A 525 -8.09 5.97 -3.10
C GLY A 525 -7.05 6.14 -2.00
N TYR A 526 -7.42 5.86 -0.74
CA TYR A 526 -6.51 5.95 0.41
C TYR A 526 -5.84 4.64 0.79
N GLY A 527 -4.52 4.64 0.94
CA GLY A 527 -3.78 3.51 1.51
C GLY A 527 -3.93 3.45 3.02
N ASN A 528 -3.66 2.28 3.59
CA ASN A 528 -3.87 2.07 5.02
C ASN A 528 -3.01 3.02 5.88
N LEU A 529 -1.78 3.32 5.46
CA LEU A 529 -0.90 4.26 6.16
C LEU A 529 -1.40 5.70 6.02
N SER A 530 -1.79 6.11 4.81
CA SER A 530 -2.40 7.41 4.51
C SER A 530 -3.70 7.63 5.26
N PHE A 531 -4.55 6.61 5.36
CA PHE A 531 -5.76 6.64 6.19
C PHE A 531 -5.43 6.91 7.66
N GLY A 532 -4.35 6.32 8.20
CA GLY A 532 -3.86 6.60 9.54
C GLY A 532 -3.56 8.10 9.75
N LEU A 533 -2.86 8.73 8.80
CA LEU A 533 -2.56 10.17 8.80
C LEU A 533 -3.81 11.03 8.61
N LEU A 534 -4.67 10.66 7.66
CA LEU A 534 -5.94 11.32 7.35
C LEU A 534 -6.84 11.34 8.59
N SER A 535 -7.04 10.19 9.23
CA SER A 535 -7.94 10.04 10.38
C SER A 535 -7.53 10.94 11.54
N VAL A 536 -6.25 10.91 11.94
CA VAL A 536 -5.78 11.75 13.06
C VAL A 536 -5.79 13.23 12.71
N SER A 537 -5.46 13.58 11.47
CA SER A 537 -5.49 14.97 11.00
C SER A 537 -6.92 15.50 10.94
N ALA A 538 -7.84 14.74 10.35
CA ALA A 538 -9.25 15.09 10.25
C ALA A 538 -9.89 15.26 11.62
N LEU A 539 -9.66 14.33 12.56
CA LEU A 539 -10.23 14.39 13.91
C LEU A 539 -9.69 15.59 14.72
N LEU A 540 -8.39 15.85 14.67
CA LEU A 540 -7.78 16.96 15.43
C LEU A 540 -8.10 18.34 14.84
N VAL A 541 -8.09 18.46 13.51
CA VAL A 541 -8.54 19.69 12.82
C VAL A 541 -10.01 19.95 13.10
N THR A 542 -10.85 18.91 13.02
CA THR A 542 -12.28 19.01 13.36
C THR A 542 -12.50 19.42 14.80
N ALA A 543 -11.74 18.85 15.74
CA ALA A 543 -11.82 19.23 17.15
C ALA A 543 -11.51 20.72 17.36
N ALA A 544 -10.49 21.25 16.68
CA ALA A 544 -10.13 22.66 16.73
C ALA A 544 -11.21 23.56 16.09
N VAL A 545 -11.68 23.23 14.89
CA VAL A 545 -12.72 23.99 14.16
C VAL A 545 -14.04 23.99 14.95
N ALA A 546 -14.53 22.84 15.38
CA ALA A 546 -15.79 22.73 16.12
C ALA A 546 -15.76 23.48 17.47
N THR A 547 -14.59 23.49 18.11
CA THR A 547 -14.38 24.29 19.33
C THR A 547 -14.38 25.78 19.02
N ALA A 548 -13.68 26.23 17.98
CA ALA A 548 -13.63 27.63 17.59
C ALA A 548 -15.00 28.18 17.18
N VAL A 549 -15.77 27.42 16.38
CA VAL A 549 -17.14 27.75 15.99
C VAL A 549 -18.06 27.77 17.22
N GLY A 550 -17.96 26.77 18.09
CA GLY A 550 -18.75 26.71 19.33
C GLY A 550 -18.50 27.89 20.28
N ARG A 551 -17.26 28.38 20.37
CA ARG A 551 -16.90 29.56 21.18
C ARG A 551 -17.52 30.85 20.66
N ARG A 552 -17.82 30.93 19.35
CA ARG A 552 -18.51 32.09 18.74
C ARG A 552 -20.02 32.02 18.86
N ALA A 553 -20.58 30.83 19.13
CA ALA A 553 -22.01 30.65 19.31
C ALA A 553 -22.49 31.15 20.68
N ALA A 554 -23.77 31.52 20.77
CA ALA A 554 -24.40 31.86 22.05
C ALA A 554 -24.22 30.73 23.08
N PRO A 555 -24.03 31.02 24.38
CA PRO A 555 -23.72 30.01 25.41
C PRO A 555 -24.73 28.85 25.47
N ALA A 556 -26.01 29.13 25.22
CA ALA A 556 -27.07 28.12 25.18
C ALA A 556 -26.95 27.15 23.99
N ARG A 557 -26.32 27.56 22.89
CA ARG A 557 -26.17 26.80 21.64
C ARG A 557 -24.78 26.21 21.45
N THR A 558 -23.77 26.61 22.23
CA THR A 558 -22.38 26.15 22.10
C THR A 558 -22.26 24.64 21.93
N ARG A 559 -22.89 23.84 22.80
CA ARG A 559 -22.80 22.36 22.74
C ARG A 559 -23.44 21.78 21.48
N LEU A 560 -24.59 22.34 21.08
CA LEU A 560 -25.29 21.93 19.87
C LEU A 560 -24.47 22.25 18.62
N VAL A 561 -23.95 23.47 18.53
CA VAL A 561 -23.14 23.93 17.39
C VAL A 561 -21.86 23.13 17.29
N THR A 562 -21.11 22.95 18.39
CA THR A 562 -19.90 22.11 18.39
C THR A 562 -20.20 20.68 17.95
N GLY A 563 -21.23 20.04 18.52
CA GLY A 563 -21.61 18.68 18.13
C GLY A 563 -22.03 18.59 16.66
N ALA A 564 -22.84 19.54 16.19
CA ALA A 564 -23.29 19.60 14.80
C ALA A 564 -22.13 19.82 13.81
N THR A 565 -21.16 20.67 14.16
CA THR A 565 -19.96 20.87 13.33
C THR A 565 -19.12 19.59 13.25
N VAL A 566 -18.91 18.87 14.36
CA VAL A 566 -18.18 17.59 14.33
C VAL A 566 -18.90 16.58 13.45
N VAL A 567 -20.22 16.43 13.60
CA VAL A 567 -21.01 15.49 12.80
C VAL A 567 -21.00 15.89 11.32
N GLY A 568 -21.17 17.17 11.00
CA GLY A 568 -21.16 17.64 9.60
C GLY A 568 -19.84 17.39 8.90
N ILE A 569 -18.71 17.73 9.53
CA ILE A 569 -17.38 17.47 8.97
C ILE A 569 -17.12 15.95 8.92
N GLY A 570 -17.47 15.22 9.97
CA GLY A 570 -17.29 13.77 10.02
C GLY A 570 -18.06 13.03 8.92
N LEU A 571 -19.29 13.42 8.62
CA LEU A 571 -20.08 12.86 7.52
C LEU A 571 -19.43 13.17 6.17
N LEU A 572 -18.93 14.39 5.96
CA LEU A 572 -18.23 14.75 4.73
C LEU A 572 -16.94 13.93 4.56
N THR A 573 -16.13 13.82 5.61
CA THR A 573 -14.90 13.01 5.59
C THR A 573 -15.20 11.54 5.30
N VAL A 574 -16.20 10.96 5.97
CA VAL A 574 -16.61 9.56 5.73
C VAL A 574 -17.15 9.36 4.31
N ALA A 575 -17.89 10.33 3.77
CA ALA A 575 -18.37 10.28 2.39
C ALA A 575 -17.22 10.25 1.38
N VAL A 576 -16.17 11.06 1.59
CA VAL A 576 -14.96 11.05 0.73
C VAL A 576 -14.23 9.71 0.83
N ILE A 577 -14.02 9.18 2.05
CA ILE A 577 -13.32 7.90 2.28
C ILE A 577 -14.07 6.72 1.63
N GLY A 578 -15.40 6.71 1.72
CA GLY A 578 -16.24 5.61 1.22
C GLY A 578 -16.67 5.70 -0.24
N ALA A 579 -16.39 6.82 -0.94
CA ALA A 579 -16.92 7.07 -2.27
C ALA A 579 -16.39 6.06 -3.32
N PRO A 580 -17.27 5.39 -4.09
CA PRO A 580 -16.90 4.48 -5.17
C PRO A 580 -15.90 5.01 -6.17
N ALA A 581 -16.16 6.20 -6.71
CA ALA A 581 -15.32 6.86 -7.70
C ALA A 581 -13.93 7.26 -7.15
N LEU A 582 -13.75 7.25 -5.83
CA LEU A 582 -12.51 7.65 -5.15
C LEU A 582 -11.75 6.45 -4.58
N GLY A 583 -12.04 5.22 -5.01
CA GLY A 583 -11.27 4.01 -4.65
C GLY A 583 -11.77 3.20 -3.45
N ARG A 584 -12.93 3.52 -2.86
CA ARG A 584 -13.62 2.80 -1.75
C ARG A 584 -12.71 2.27 -0.63
N ASP A 585 -12.62 3.00 0.48
CA ASP A 585 -12.00 2.49 1.70
C ASP A 585 -13.05 2.16 2.80
N PHE A 586 -13.67 0.98 2.68
CA PHE A 586 -14.63 0.50 3.68
C PHE A 586 -14.03 0.33 5.07
N GLY A 587 -12.78 -0.15 5.15
CA GLY A 587 -12.05 -0.28 6.42
C GLY A 587 -11.84 1.08 7.08
N GLY A 588 -11.53 2.09 6.27
CA GLY A 588 -11.46 3.49 6.69
C GLY A 588 -12.79 4.05 7.20
N VAL A 589 -13.91 3.79 6.50
CA VAL A 589 -15.26 4.21 6.92
C VAL A 589 -15.63 3.62 8.29
N LEU A 590 -15.45 2.30 8.45
CA LEU A 590 -15.72 1.58 9.69
C LEU A 590 -14.91 2.11 10.88
N SER A 591 -13.73 2.66 10.60
CA SER A 591 -12.77 3.11 11.60
C SER A 591 -12.93 4.60 11.95
N ALA A 592 -13.10 5.47 10.95
CA ALA A 592 -13.19 6.92 11.14
C ALA A 592 -14.52 7.32 11.81
N MET A 593 -15.62 6.69 11.43
CA MET A 593 -16.94 7.09 11.89
C MET A 593 -17.12 6.97 13.42
N PRO A 594 -16.76 5.86 14.10
CA PRO A 594 -16.80 5.80 15.56
C PRO A 594 -15.90 6.86 16.22
N GLY A 595 -14.77 7.20 15.60
CA GLY A 595 -13.90 8.29 16.03
C GLY A 595 -14.61 9.65 16.06
N PHE A 596 -15.26 10.04 14.95
CA PHE A 596 -16.02 11.29 14.88
C PHE A 596 -17.21 11.33 15.84
N LEU A 597 -17.91 10.21 16.01
CA LEU A 597 -19.03 10.12 16.96
C LEU A 597 -18.55 10.24 18.41
N LEU A 598 -17.44 9.60 18.77
CA LEU A 598 -16.82 9.78 20.08
C LEU A 598 -16.39 11.23 20.30
N LEU A 599 -15.75 11.84 19.31
CA LEU A 599 -15.35 13.24 19.37
C LEU A 599 -16.55 14.17 19.60
N ALA A 600 -17.64 13.97 18.87
CA ALA A 600 -18.87 14.74 19.01
C ALA A 600 -19.45 14.62 20.43
N MET A 601 -19.50 13.40 20.98
CA MET A 601 -19.98 13.18 22.36
C MET A 601 -19.10 13.89 23.40
N LEU A 602 -17.78 13.76 23.28
CA LEU A 602 -16.83 14.35 24.22
C LEU A 602 -16.88 15.89 24.19
N LEU A 603 -16.90 16.51 23.00
CA LEU A 603 -16.93 17.96 22.86
C LEU A 603 -18.31 18.57 23.17
N ALA A 604 -19.41 17.86 22.86
CA ALA A 604 -20.76 18.27 23.25
C ALA A 604 -21.08 18.00 24.72
N ARG A 605 -20.15 17.40 25.49
CA ARG A 605 -20.31 17.00 26.90
C ARG A 605 -21.49 16.06 27.13
N VAL A 606 -21.73 15.17 26.17
CA VAL A 606 -22.69 14.08 26.30
C VAL A 606 -22.03 12.95 27.08
N ARG A 607 -22.73 12.39 28.08
CA ARG A 607 -22.21 11.25 28.83
C ARG A 607 -21.99 10.05 27.89
N VAL A 608 -20.73 9.63 27.78
CA VAL A 608 -20.33 8.39 27.13
C VAL A 608 -20.64 7.25 28.10
N THR A 609 -21.69 6.51 27.80
CA THR A 609 -22.06 5.28 28.52
C THR A 609 -21.72 4.09 27.64
N VAL A 610 -21.27 2.98 28.23
CA VAL A 610 -20.98 1.73 27.50
C VAL A 610 -22.13 1.35 26.58
N LEU A 611 -23.39 1.45 27.05
CA LEU A 611 -24.57 1.14 26.25
C LEU A 611 -24.70 2.01 24.98
N ARG A 612 -24.52 3.33 25.09
CA ARG A 612 -24.59 4.24 23.93
C ARG A 612 -23.44 4.01 22.95
N PHE A 613 -22.26 3.74 23.47
CA PHE A 613 -21.09 3.48 22.64
C PHE A 613 -21.21 2.14 21.91
N ALA A 614 -21.63 1.09 22.62
CA ALA A 614 -21.96 -0.21 22.05
C ALA A 614 -23.11 -0.09 21.04
N ALA A 615 -24.13 0.73 21.29
CA ALA A 615 -25.21 0.98 20.34
C ALA A 615 -24.71 1.67 19.07
N ILE A 616 -23.78 2.63 19.16
CA ILE A 616 -23.16 3.27 18.00
C ILE A 616 -22.35 2.26 17.19
N LEU A 617 -21.53 1.44 17.86
CA LEU A 617 -20.73 0.42 17.18
C LEU A 617 -21.61 -0.65 16.55
N ALA A 618 -22.64 -1.12 17.26
CA ALA A 618 -23.62 -2.07 16.75
C ALA A 618 -24.39 -1.49 15.56
N LEU A 619 -24.72 -0.20 15.57
CA LEU A 619 -25.37 0.47 14.44
C LEU A 619 -24.45 0.53 13.21
N ALA A 620 -23.16 0.81 13.41
CA ALA A 620 -22.15 0.80 12.36
C ALA A 620 -22.00 -0.59 11.74
N VAL A 621 -21.85 -1.61 12.60
CA VAL A 621 -21.77 -3.02 12.19
C VAL A 621 -23.04 -3.46 11.48
N LEU A 622 -24.23 -3.08 11.98
CA LEU A 622 -25.51 -3.39 11.34
C LEU A 622 -25.62 -2.74 9.97
N ALA A 623 -25.21 -1.48 9.82
CA ALA A 623 -25.28 -0.78 8.56
C ALA A 623 -24.37 -1.43 7.51
N VAL A 624 -23.11 -1.73 7.87
CA VAL A 624 -22.18 -2.42 6.97
C VAL A 624 -22.59 -3.87 6.71
N GLY A 625 -23.06 -4.59 7.74
CA GLY A 625 -23.58 -5.94 7.60
C GLY A 625 -24.81 -6.00 6.69
N THR A 626 -25.68 -4.98 6.73
CA THR A 626 -26.81 -4.88 5.80
C THR A 626 -26.33 -4.73 4.37
N VAL A 627 -25.35 -3.85 4.11
CA VAL A 627 -24.75 -3.70 2.77
C VAL A 627 -24.09 -5.01 2.32
N ALA A 628 -23.33 -5.66 3.19
CA ALA A 628 -22.68 -6.93 2.87
C ALA A 628 -23.67 -8.06 2.56
N VAL A 629 -24.80 -8.12 3.28
CA VAL A 629 -25.87 -9.10 3.01
C VAL A 629 -26.63 -8.77 1.73
N LEU A 630 -26.86 -7.48 1.44
CA LEU A 630 -27.47 -7.05 0.17
C LEU A 630 -26.57 -7.41 -1.01
N ASP A 631 -25.27 -7.15 -0.89
CA ASP A 631 -24.25 -7.54 -1.87
C ASP A 631 -24.20 -9.06 -2.04
N TRP A 632 -24.24 -9.83 -0.95
CA TRP A 632 -24.32 -11.30 -0.99
C TRP A 632 -25.60 -11.82 -1.67
N SER A 633 -26.72 -11.10 -1.56
CA SER A 633 -27.98 -11.51 -2.20
C SER A 633 -27.99 -11.34 -3.73
N GLY A 634 -26.97 -10.69 -4.31
CA GLY A 634 -26.77 -10.60 -5.76
C GLY A 634 -26.24 -11.89 -6.40
N PRO A 635 -26.15 -11.92 -7.75
CA PRO A 635 -25.49 -12.99 -8.51
C PRO A 635 -24.09 -13.26 -7.98
N ALA A 636 -23.69 -14.53 -7.88
CA ALA A 636 -22.42 -14.92 -7.27
C ALA A 636 -21.20 -14.24 -7.92
N ASP A 637 -21.27 -14.02 -9.24
CA ASP A 637 -20.19 -13.47 -10.05
C ASP A 637 -19.98 -11.95 -9.84
N ASP A 638 -21.01 -11.25 -9.36
CA ASP A 638 -21.00 -9.81 -9.14
C ASP A 638 -20.76 -9.43 -7.67
N ARG A 639 -20.68 -10.41 -6.76
CA ARG A 639 -20.51 -10.16 -5.33
C ARG A 639 -19.17 -9.48 -5.06
N SER A 640 -19.22 -8.36 -4.34
CA SER A 640 -18.00 -7.77 -3.82
C SER A 640 -17.35 -8.68 -2.76
N HIS A 641 -16.14 -8.31 -2.32
CA HIS A 641 -15.47 -8.99 -1.21
C HIS A 641 -16.32 -9.04 0.08
N LEU A 642 -17.26 -8.11 0.27
CA LEU A 642 -18.17 -8.12 1.42
C LEU A 642 -19.21 -9.23 1.30
N GLY A 643 -19.82 -9.40 0.13
CA GLY A 643 -20.77 -10.47 -0.15
C GLY A 643 -20.12 -11.85 -0.07
N ARG A 644 -18.91 -12.00 -0.62
CA ARG A 644 -18.11 -13.24 -0.48
C ARG A 644 -17.71 -13.53 0.97
N PHE A 645 -17.44 -12.50 1.79
CA PHE A 645 -17.18 -12.72 3.21
C PHE A 645 -18.41 -13.21 3.96
N VAL A 646 -19.60 -12.70 3.64
CA VAL A 646 -20.86 -13.22 4.21
C VAL A 646 -21.03 -14.70 3.87
N GLU A 647 -20.76 -15.07 2.62
CA GLU A 647 -20.74 -16.48 2.19
C GLU A 647 -19.75 -17.33 3.00
N GLN A 648 -18.51 -16.86 3.19
CA GLN A 648 -17.51 -17.53 4.03
C GLN A 648 -17.94 -17.68 5.50
N VAL A 649 -18.71 -16.73 6.03
CA VAL A 649 -19.30 -16.85 7.38
C VAL A 649 -20.35 -17.96 7.41
N LEU A 650 -21.17 -18.07 6.36
CA LEU A 650 -22.21 -19.09 6.27
C LEU A 650 -21.63 -20.51 6.02
N THR A 651 -20.55 -20.62 5.26
CA THR A 651 -19.87 -21.90 4.98
C THR A 651 -18.95 -22.35 6.12
N GLY A 652 -18.76 -21.52 7.16
CA GLY A 652 -17.89 -21.83 8.30
C GLY A 652 -16.40 -21.55 8.06
N GLU A 653 -16.05 -20.99 6.90
CA GLU A 653 -14.67 -20.65 6.52
C GLU A 653 -14.20 -19.30 7.09
N ALA A 654 -15.08 -18.48 7.64
CA ALA A 654 -14.72 -17.16 8.15
C ALA A 654 -13.60 -17.18 9.22
N TRP A 655 -13.50 -18.24 10.02
CA TRP A 655 -12.42 -18.34 11.01
C TRP A 655 -11.03 -18.42 10.37
N THR A 656 -10.89 -19.10 9.23
CA THR A 656 -9.59 -19.20 8.51
C THR A 656 -9.20 -17.84 7.94
N VAL A 657 -10.18 -17.05 7.47
CA VAL A 657 -9.96 -15.68 6.99
C VAL A 657 -9.51 -14.76 8.12
N VAL A 658 -10.18 -14.84 9.27
CA VAL A 658 -9.88 -14.02 10.45
C VAL A 658 -8.51 -14.39 11.03
N SER A 659 -8.20 -15.67 11.20
CA SER A 659 -6.91 -16.12 11.73
C SER A 659 -5.76 -15.74 10.80
N ARG A 660 -5.95 -15.84 9.48
CA ARG A 660 -4.97 -15.40 8.48
C ARG A 660 -4.73 -13.89 8.54
N LYS A 661 -5.77 -13.07 8.64
CA LYS A 661 -5.61 -11.61 8.81
C LYS A 661 -4.88 -11.27 10.12
N ALA A 662 -5.19 -12.01 11.20
CA ALA A 662 -4.48 -11.84 12.46
C ALA A 662 -2.99 -12.20 12.35
N GLN A 663 -2.65 -13.29 11.64
CA GLN A 663 -1.27 -13.67 11.41
C GLN A 663 -0.52 -12.62 10.58
N ALA A 664 -1.12 -12.14 9.48
CA ALA A 664 -0.53 -11.06 8.67
C ALA A 664 -0.24 -9.80 9.51
N ASN A 665 -1.15 -9.45 10.44
CA ASN A 665 -0.93 -8.34 11.36
C ASN A 665 0.24 -8.59 12.33
N VAL A 666 0.44 -9.83 12.78
CA VAL A 666 1.59 -10.23 13.61
C VAL A 666 2.88 -10.17 12.81
N ASP A 667 2.88 -10.68 11.57
CA ASP A 667 4.04 -10.66 10.69
C ASP A 667 4.46 -9.21 10.38
N ILE A 668 3.50 -8.30 10.16
CA ILE A 668 3.77 -6.87 9.99
C ILE A 668 4.33 -6.25 11.27
N LEU A 669 3.76 -6.58 12.44
CA LEU A 669 4.22 -6.08 13.73
C LEU A 669 5.67 -6.48 14.02
N LEU A 670 6.09 -7.67 13.58
CA LEU A 670 7.43 -8.21 13.84
C LEU A 670 8.43 -7.94 12.70
N GLY A 671 7.97 -7.84 11.46
CA GLY A 671 8.81 -7.71 10.27
C GLY A 671 8.92 -6.30 9.68
N SER A 672 7.98 -5.40 9.98
CA SER A 672 8.02 -4.05 9.40
C SER A 672 8.92 -3.10 10.21
N PRO A 673 9.88 -2.39 9.57
CA PRO A 673 10.62 -1.32 10.23
C PRO A 673 9.72 -0.24 10.85
N LEU A 674 8.58 0.05 10.22
CA LEU A 674 7.64 1.05 10.71
C LEU A 674 7.01 0.67 12.06
N ALA A 675 6.87 -0.63 12.36
CA ALA A 675 6.30 -1.10 13.62
C ALA A 675 7.11 -0.64 14.85
N TRP A 676 8.42 -0.36 14.70
CA TRP A 676 9.26 0.24 15.74
C TRP A 676 8.82 1.64 16.17
N MET A 677 7.97 2.30 15.40
CA MET A 677 7.32 3.54 15.83
C MET A 677 6.39 3.33 17.03
N LEU A 678 5.82 2.13 17.22
CA LEU A 678 4.91 1.85 18.33
C LEU A 678 5.62 1.87 19.69
N PRO A 679 6.78 1.22 19.88
CA PRO A 679 7.62 1.45 21.06
C PRO A 679 7.98 2.93 21.29
N VAL A 680 8.35 3.67 20.24
CA VAL A 680 8.65 5.12 20.34
C VAL A 680 7.43 5.89 20.83
N ALA A 681 6.25 5.61 20.28
CA ALA A 681 4.99 6.19 20.68
C ALA A 681 4.59 5.82 22.11
N LEU A 682 4.86 4.59 22.54
CA LEU A 682 4.62 4.12 23.92
C LEU A 682 5.51 4.89 24.90
N VAL A 683 6.81 5.01 24.62
CA VAL A 683 7.76 5.79 25.44
C VAL A 683 7.31 7.24 25.54
N ALA A 684 6.93 7.85 24.41
CA ALA A 684 6.38 9.21 24.38
C ALA A 684 5.09 9.31 25.20
N GLY A 685 4.16 8.37 25.04
CA GLY A 685 2.89 8.31 25.76
C GLY A 685 3.08 8.24 27.27
N VAL A 686 3.92 7.32 27.76
CA VAL A 686 4.28 7.19 29.18
C VAL A 686 4.88 8.49 29.70
N TRP A 687 5.81 9.08 28.96
CA TRP A 687 6.45 10.33 29.34
C TRP A 687 5.48 11.53 29.35
N LEU A 688 4.55 11.62 28.40
CA LEU A 688 3.57 12.71 28.31
C LEU A 688 2.42 12.56 29.32
N LEU A 689 2.06 11.32 29.70
CA LEU A 689 1.01 11.00 30.68
C LEU A 689 1.53 10.94 32.12
N ARG A 690 2.81 11.13 32.38
CA ARG A 690 3.35 11.17 33.76
C ARG A 690 2.72 12.31 34.58
N PRO A 691 2.73 12.23 35.92
CA PRO A 691 2.36 13.37 36.78
C PRO A 691 3.15 14.62 36.38
N GLY A 692 2.44 15.72 36.10
CA GLY A 692 3.04 16.97 35.60
C GLY A 692 3.39 16.99 34.10
N GLY A 693 3.25 15.89 33.36
CA GLY A 693 3.40 15.84 31.91
C GLY A 693 2.25 16.53 31.16
N LEU A 694 2.40 16.79 29.86
CA LEU A 694 1.41 17.50 29.03
C LEU A 694 -0.02 16.96 29.17
N LEU A 695 -0.15 15.63 29.18
CA LEU A 695 -1.45 14.97 29.11
C LEU A 695 -2.09 14.72 30.48
N ARG A 696 -1.39 14.92 31.61
CA ARG A 696 -1.97 14.89 32.97
C ARG A 696 -1.94 16.25 33.68
N GLY A 697 -0.95 17.09 33.39
CA GLY A 697 -0.74 18.42 33.94
C GLY A 697 -1.28 19.56 33.06
N ARG A 698 -0.80 20.78 33.31
CA ARG A 698 -1.23 22.03 32.63
C ARG A 698 -0.14 22.63 31.75
N ALA A 699 0.69 21.82 31.10
CA ALA A 699 1.92 22.22 30.41
C ALA A 699 1.73 23.35 29.38
N GLY A 700 1.66 24.60 29.84
CA GLY A 700 1.50 25.82 29.03
C GLY A 700 0.16 26.02 28.32
N LEU A 701 -0.75 25.05 28.33
CA LEU A 701 -2.04 25.13 27.63
C LEU A 701 -3.20 25.42 28.59
N PRO A 702 -4.18 26.25 28.18
CA PRO A 702 -5.43 26.43 28.92
C PRO A 702 -6.13 25.08 29.18
N PRO A 703 -6.76 24.87 30.35
CA PRO A 703 -7.44 23.60 30.67
C PRO A 703 -8.50 23.18 29.63
N ALA A 704 -9.17 24.15 29.02
CA ALA A 704 -10.14 23.91 27.96
C ALA A 704 -9.48 23.33 26.70
N ASP A 705 -8.30 23.82 26.31
CA ASP A 705 -7.58 23.34 25.13
C ASP A 705 -6.98 21.95 25.35
N VAL A 706 -6.49 21.68 26.57
CA VAL A 706 -6.04 20.33 26.97
C VAL A 706 -7.20 19.33 26.90
N ALA A 707 -8.41 19.71 27.33
CA ALA A 707 -9.58 18.85 27.25
C ALA A 707 -9.96 18.53 25.79
N VAL A 708 -9.88 19.51 24.89
CA VAL A 708 -10.12 19.31 23.45
C VAL A 708 -9.06 18.41 22.84
N LEU A 709 -7.78 18.62 23.15
CA LEU A 709 -6.68 17.76 22.69
C LEU A 709 -6.88 16.32 23.16
N ARG A 710 -7.21 16.10 24.44
CA ARG A 710 -7.50 14.76 24.96
C ARG A 710 -8.69 14.12 24.25
N ALA A 711 -9.77 14.87 24.00
CA ALA A 711 -10.92 14.36 23.27
C ALA A 711 -10.56 13.93 21.84
N GLY A 712 -9.77 14.74 21.13
CA GLY A 712 -9.25 14.43 19.81
C GLY A 712 -8.32 13.22 19.80
N LEU A 713 -7.40 13.11 20.76
CA LEU A 713 -6.49 11.97 20.88
C LEU A 713 -7.22 10.67 21.23
N LEU A 714 -8.25 10.71 22.08
CA LEU A 714 -9.07 9.53 22.41
C LEU A 714 -9.90 9.07 21.19
N ALA A 715 -10.49 10.02 20.46
CA ALA A 715 -11.19 9.73 19.22
C ALA A 715 -10.25 9.15 18.15
N GLY A 716 -9.04 9.72 18.01
CA GLY A 716 -8.01 9.22 17.11
C GLY A 716 -7.54 7.83 17.50
N ALA A 717 -7.24 7.60 18.79
CA ALA A 717 -6.84 6.28 19.28
C ALA A 717 -7.91 5.21 19.03
N LEU A 718 -9.19 5.55 19.22
CA LEU A 718 -10.29 4.64 18.87
C LEU A 718 -10.30 4.34 17.36
N SER A 719 -10.23 5.38 16.53
CA SER A 719 -10.25 5.20 15.08
C SER A 719 -9.07 4.38 14.58
N LEU A 720 -7.86 4.62 15.10
CA LEU A 720 -6.66 3.87 14.73
C LEU A 720 -6.72 2.42 15.25
N ALA A 721 -7.28 2.18 16.43
CA ALA A 721 -7.44 0.84 16.98
C ALA A 721 -8.43 0.01 16.16
N LEU A 722 -9.56 0.60 15.78
CA LEU A 722 -10.51 -0.04 14.85
C LEU A 722 -9.88 -0.22 13.46
N GLY A 723 -9.13 0.77 12.98
CA GLY A 723 -8.38 0.69 11.72
C GLY A 723 -7.39 -0.46 11.71
N ALA A 724 -6.62 -0.63 12.77
CA ALA A 724 -5.68 -1.74 12.91
C ALA A 724 -6.39 -3.10 13.02
N ALA A 725 -7.61 -3.15 13.55
CA ALA A 725 -8.37 -4.40 13.65
C ALA A 725 -9.01 -4.81 12.32
N VAL A 726 -9.46 -3.85 11.52
CA VAL A 726 -10.25 -4.10 10.30
C VAL A 726 -9.38 -4.18 9.04
N ASN A 727 -8.26 -3.46 8.99
CA ASN A 727 -7.40 -3.38 7.80
C ASN A 727 -6.26 -4.40 7.84
N ASP A 728 -5.83 -4.83 6.66
CA ASP A 728 -4.79 -5.86 6.48
C ASP A 728 -3.36 -5.37 6.82
N SER A 729 -3.17 -4.05 6.96
CA SER A 729 -1.89 -3.48 7.42
C SER A 729 -1.75 -3.44 8.95
N GLY A 730 -2.82 -3.76 9.68
CA GLY A 730 -2.81 -3.86 11.13
C GLY A 730 -2.18 -2.67 11.83
N VAL A 731 -1.11 -2.97 12.57
CA VAL A 731 -0.40 -2.03 13.44
C VAL A 731 0.44 -0.98 12.70
N ALA A 732 0.66 -1.14 11.39
CA ALA A 732 1.40 -0.15 10.59
C ALA A 732 0.61 1.17 10.47
N LEU A 733 -0.72 1.11 10.51
CA LEU A 733 -1.63 2.26 10.46
C LEU A 733 -1.47 3.18 11.69
N PRO A 734 -1.56 2.71 12.95
CA PRO A 734 -1.25 3.53 14.12
C PRO A 734 0.23 3.95 14.18
N ALA A 735 1.15 3.15 13.64
CA ALA A 735 2.57 3.51 13.56
C ALA A 735 2.80 4.73 12.64
N ALA A 736 2.21 4.76 11.44
CA ALA A 736 2.25 5.93 10.56
C ALA A 736 1.64 7.18 11.22
N ALA A 737 0.49 7.03 11.87
CA ALA A 737 -0.15 8.12 12.59
C ALA A 737 0.72 8.65 13.76
N ALA A 738 1.44 7.76 14.45
CA ALA A 738 2.35 8.14 15.52
C ALA A 738 3.55 8.96 15.02
N ALA A 739 4.06 8.68 13.81
CA ALA A 739 5.13 9.47 13.19
C ALA A 739 4.77 10.96 13.03
N LEU A 740 3.49 11.25 12.80
CA LEU A 740 2.95 12.61 12.76
C LEU A 740 2.63 13.14 14.17
N LEU A 741 1.89 12.37 14.98
CA LEU A 741 1.36 12.85 16.26
C LEU A 741 2.43 13.05 17.33
N VAL A 742 3.39 12.13 17.45
CA VAL A 742 4.37 12.15 18.54
C VAL A 742 5.23 13.42 18.51
N PRO A 743 5.83 13.82 17.37
CA PRO A 743 6.58 15.08 17.32
C PRO A 743 5.69 16.31 17.58
N LEU A 744 4.43 16.35 17.11
CA LEU A 744 3.52 17.46 17.42
C LEU A 744 3.20 17.57 18.93
N LEU A 745 3.10 16.44 19.64
CA LEU A 745 2.92 16.45 21.09
C LEU A 745 4.18 16.90 21.83
N VAL A 746 5.37 16.53 21.34
CA VAL A 746 6.66 17.05 21.85
C VAL A 746 6.75 18.56 21.66
N TRP A 747 6.32 19.09 20.51
CA TRP A 747 6.24 20.53 20.26
C TRP A 747 5.37 21.26 21.30
N LEU A 748 4.18 20.72 21.60
CA LEU A 748 3.28 21.29 22.59
C LEU A 748 3.88 21.25 24.00
N ALA A 749 4.51 20.13 24.37
CA ALA A 749 5.19 19.99 25.66
C ALA A 749 6.35 20.98 25.82
N ALA A 750 7.13 21.23 24.77
CA ALA A 750 8.26 22.15 24.78
C ALA A 750 7.82 23.64 24.83
N GLY A 751 6.59 23.94 24.41
CA GLY A 751 6.00 25.28 24.50
C GLY A 751 5.53 25.69 25.89
N ALA A 752 5.48 24.75 26.84
CA ALA A 752 5.17 25.02 28.23
C ALA A 752 6.32 25.78 28.91
N GLY A 753 6.28 27.11 28.91
CA GLY A 753 7.15 27.93 29.75
C GLY A 753 7.03 27.54 31.22
N PRO A 754 8.06 27.77 32.06
CA PRO A 754 7.91 27.69 33.50
C PRO A 754 7.04 28.87 33.96
N SER A 755 5.73 28.76 33.82
CA SER A 755 4.80 29.72 34.41
C SER A 755 4.88 29.56 35.92
N GLY A 756 5.26 30.64 36.59
CA GLY A 756 5.52 30.71 38.02
C GLY A 756 4.47 29.99 38.85
N THR A 757 4.96 29.24 39.82
CA THR A 757 4.24 29.03 41.07
C THR A 757 3.72 30.39 41.52
N GLY A 758 2.42 30.61 41.36
CA GLY A 758 1.74 31.74 41.96
C GLY A 758 1.89 31.63 43.47
N SER A 759 2.90 32.30 44.02
CA SER A 759 2.82 32.86 45.36
C SER A 759 1.75 33.95 45.27
N GLY A 760 0.51 33.56 45.56
CA GLY A 760 -0.49 34.51 45.97
C GLY A 760 -0.03 35.10 47.30
N GLU A 761 0.65 36.23 47.23
CA GLU A 761 0.74 37.15 48.36
C GLU A 761 0.87 38.55 47.79
N THR A 762 -0.27 39.20 47.63
CA THR A 762 -0.39 40.65 47.67
C THR A 762 0.12 41.11 49.03
N ALA A 763 1.45 41.22 49.18
CA ALA A 763 2.05 42.08 50.17
C ALA A 763 1.84 43.52 49.69
N GLY A 764 0.65 44.04 50.00
CA GLY A 764 0.40 45.47 49.95
C GLY A 764 1.41 46.15 50.85
N GLY A 765 2.27 46.98 50.25
CA GLY A 765 3.12 47.88 50.99
C GLY A 765 2.24 48.86 51.76
N ALA A 766 2.19 48.70 53.09
CA ALA A 766 1.74 49.74 53.99
C ALA A 766 2.90 50.71 54.25
N PRO A 767 2.63 52.02 54.30
CA PRO A 767 3.36 52.92 55.17
C PRO A 767 2.50 53.31 56.38
N HIS A 768 3.11 53.17 57.56
CA HIS A 768 2.91 53.97 58.77
C HIS A 768 1.60 53.89 59.58
N SER A 769 1.70 53.10 60.66
CA SER A 769 1.49 53.45 62.09
C SER A 769 0.44 54.51 62.48
N GLY A 770 -0.63 54.03 63.13
CA GLY A 770 -1.40 54.72 64.17
C GLY A 770 -2.05 53.69 65.11
N PRO A 771 -2.09 53.90 66.44
CA PRO A 771 -2.63 52.91 67.38
C PRO A 771 -4.13 53.16 67.58
N VAL A 772 -4.96 52.12 67.49
CA VAL A 772 -6.33 52.13 68.01
C VAL A 772 -6.62 50.79 68.67
N GLU A 773 -6.91 50.87 69.96
CA GLU A 773 -7.42 49.82 70.85
C GLU A 773 -8.77 49.29 70.37
N GLY A 774 -9.07 48.01 70.64
CA GLY A 774 -10.45 47.53 70.53
C GLY A 774 -10.56 46.02 70.32
N ALA A 775 -11.04 45.34 71.35
CA ALA A 775 -11.25 43.91 71.46
C ALA A 775 -12.36 43.37 70.53
N GLU A 776 -12.21 42.09 70.14
CA GLU A 776 -13.20 41.00 70.27
C GLU A 776 -13.24 40.05 69.06
N ARG A 777 -13.07 38.74 69.38
CA ARG A 777 -13.79 37.57 68.82
C ARG A 777 -13.52 37.19 67.35
N VAL A 778 -13.33 35.94 66.93
CA VAL A 778 -13.48 34.57 67.47
C VAL A 778 -12.55 33.68 66.64
N THR A 779 -11.71 32.86 67.27
CA THR A 779 -10.98 31.75 66.63
C THR A 779 -11.63 30.42 67.05
N VAL A 780 -12.31 29.76 66.12
CA VAL A 780 -12.69 28.35 66.28
C VAL A 780 -11.47 27.51 65.90
N VAL A 781 -10.83 26.95 66.92
CA VAL A 781 -9.79 25.93 66.79
C VAL A 781 -10.47 24.57 66.65
N SER A 782 -10.32 23.90 65.50
CA SER A 782 -10.50 22.45 65.40
C SER A 782 -9.14 21.80 65.28
N ARG A 783 -8.70 21.15 66.37
CA ARG A 783 -7.50 20.33 66.46
C ARG A 783 -7.64 19.07 65.62
N GLY A 784 -6.55 18.66 64.98
CA GLY A 784 -6.33 17.32 64.45
C GLY A 784 -4.84 17.05 64.34
N SER A 785 -4.19 16.64 65.43
CA SER A 785 -2.83 16.10 65.45
C SER A 785 -2.94 14.58 65.61
N THR A 786 -2.52 13.80 64.61
CA THR A 786 -1.33 12.93 64.60
C THR A 786 -1.17 12.00 65.81
N VAL A 787 -1.11 10.69 65.57
CA VAL A 787 0.10 9.82 65.60
C VAL A 787 -0.38 8.39 65.90
N GLY A 788 -0.14 7.48 64.97
CA GLY A 788 -0.11 6.04 65.21
C GLY A 788 1.31 5.56 64.96
N ASN A 789 1.96 5.10 66.03
CA ASN A 789 3.29 4.47 66.01
C ASN A 789 3.21 3.06 65.42
N ALA A 790 4.21 2.71 64.62
CA ALA A 790 5.07 1.56 64.86
C ALA A 790 6.48 1.91 64.37
#